data_AF-A0A183P9M7-F1
#
_entry.id   AF-A0A183P9M7-F1
#
_cell.length_a   1.000
_cell.length_b   1.000
_cell.length_c   1.000
_cell.angle_alpha   90.00
_cell.angle_beta   90.00
_cell.angle_gamma   90.00
#
_symmetry.space_group_name_H-M   'P 1'
#
loop_
_entity.id
_entity.type
_entity.pdbx_description
1 polymer ?
#
loop_
_entity_poly.entity_id
_entity_poly.type
_entity_poly.pdbx_seq_one_letter_code
_entity_poly.pdbx_strand_id
1 'polypeptide(L)'
;MSQLSLLTESQFNRTQDSAENVNKDPNNDLDIGGNDDDNNLSDRIRLEENDTFIETNSLDEFHTSQEFQELNPLYLPDNYDKLPESFDISTFPQSHKQNNLKESQLLEYCENFCRQYAHLCPDRTKLFLIPMNECDIQKFVCTTLSKTYLNYPELYLWYGAAKFVADFLNFVPLVPSTELPKRLLSPMTTVNLQKGTCFEYATLLCSLLIAAGYDAYVVSGYATRECCYMDETRETCPFLIGDEAKETTDDVKNEEVEPKRYIIKPEKDLTSKYEHAMTMKDLQFEAERVKQARKEAELAEEERYKPTVDPLFGLRIHAWVLILPGKREVPEAFFVETLTGLAKPLDCSMYLGIESLWNDHNYWVNMQDCSTGISHLNYNLNDSLCWEYLLPNDSLFIERTGFSSIQRPDMFNLQSTMNSKTPTTNHLVSPLLIVPNSLKSKDNNYNSSFNLNDNDAHCLIDSAHQVRGNLHVKSLGNLQNTPLQLDLPPSWTLPIHIEQKLFKLRYPNGLKKKQYKYSIVENFSPYSQCDGLILKLTIFQDRELTNPIEVRETYANRKDKLISRSTILRTNWIVEKFDHGRETSHLIEHGYYKTQQGVHTIRYMIFDHDARTDGLYKREQTLNTMIEHFKDRHDRLYYREVHFSAKVKKFGPAPTQNKDNPDELALSTTSQLNIDKIIERFIRNEEIEADEDIAEKIFNIAEERISLTYHVGKERIVPCTREFNKPPPSDDRRDGIQLYPDTHVAFQVSMNLNSDKYIVLLNNNE
;
A
#
# COMPACT_ATOMS: atom_id res chain seq x y z
N MET A 1 -17.93 39.07 -21.71
CA MET A 1 -17.35 40.34 -22.18
C MET A 1 -15.86 40.12 -22.37
N SER A 2 -15.34 40.43 -23.56
CA SER A 2 -13.96 40.86 -23.89
C SER A 2 -12.77 40.14 -23.22
N GLN A 3 -11.73 39.64 -23.89
CA GLN A 3 -11.30 39.42 -25.28
C GLN A 3 -9.86 38.87 -25.12
N LEU A 4 -9.38 38.07 -26.09
CA LEU A 4 -7.95 37.80 -26.41
C LEU A 4 -7.16 36.95 -25.38
N SER A 5 -6.28 36.02 -25.75
CA SER A 5 -5.84 35.50 -27.06
C SER A 5 -4.98 34.27 -26.80
N LEU A 6 -5.16 33.23 -27.62
CA LEU A 6 -4.20 32.17 -27.88
C LEU A 6 -2.82 32.75 -28.25
N LEU A 7 -1.73 32.08 -27.88
CA LEU A 7 -0.60 31.82 -28.78
C LEU A 7 0.37 30.80 -28.18
N THR A 8 0.94 30.04 -29.11
CA THR A 8 1.60 28.74 -29.06
C THR A 8 3.11 28.81 -28.82
N GLU A 9 3.67 27.72 -28.29
CA GLU A 9 5.09 27.37 -28.34
C GLU A 9 5.60 27.31 -29.78
N SER A 10 6.69 28.04 -30.08
CA SER A 10 7.80 27.55 -30.91
C SER A 10 8.93 28.57 -30.92
N GLN A 11 10.16 28.04 -31.04
CA GLN A 11 11.43 28.72 -31.33
C GLN A 11 12.14 29.33 -30.11
N PHE A 12 13.27 28.73 -29.71
CA PHE A 12 14.55 29.43 -29.68
C PHE A 12 15.71 28.42 -29.63
N ASN A 13 16.48 28.39 -30.73
CA ASN A 13 17.77 27.73 -30.85
C ASN A 13 18.67 28.72 -31.60
N ARG A 14 19.93 28.85 -31.16
CA ARG A 14 21.01 29.79 -31.61
C ARG A 14 20.87 31.23 -31.06
N THR A 15 21.88 31.81 -30.44
CA THR A 15 23.26 32.01 -30.95
C THR A 15 24.32 32.07 -29.82
N GLN A 16 25.50 31.48 -30.05
CA GLN A 16 26.78 31.80 -29.40
C GLN A 16 27.36 33.09 -29.99
N ASP A 17 28.17 33.85 -29.23
CA ASP A 17 29.58 34.07 -29.60
C ASP A 17 30.46 34.79 -28.54
N SER A 18 31.77 34.54 -28.70
CA SER A 18 32.99 35.14 -28.13
C SER A 18 33.51 34.54 -26.80
N ALA A 19 34.54 33.67 -26.81
CA ALA A 19 36.00 33.85 -27.08
C ALA A 19 36.75 33.90 -25.71
N GLU A 20 37.87 33.22 -25.42
CA GLU A 20 39.11 32.89 -26.15
C GLU A 20 39.66 31.54 -25.63
N ASN A 21 40.01 30.56 -26.47
CA ASN A 21 41.32 30.30 -27.13
C ASN A 21 42.53 30.14 -26.18
N VAL A 22 43.01 28.89 -25.98
CA VAL A 22 44.37 28.44 -26.39
C VAL A 22 44.33 26.92 -26.72
N ASN A 23 44.38 26.66 -28.03
CA ASN A 23 44.70 25.43 -28.76
C ASN A 23 46.20 25.04 -28.54
N LYS A 24 46.75 23.84 -28.75
CA LYS A 24 46.45 22.73 -29.67
C LYS A 24 47.51 21.60 -29.46
N ASP A 25 47.07 20.35 -29.45
CA ASP A 25 47.76 19.18 -30.06
C ASP A 25 48.06 19.46 -31.55
N PRO A 26 48.96 18.75 -32.31
CA PRO A 26 48.73 17.31 -32.60
C PRO A 26 49.87 16.45 -33.24
N ASN A 27 49.52 15.17 -33.48
CA ASN A 27 49.89 14.30 -34.62
C ASN A 27 51.30 13.65 -34.63
N ASN A 28 51.49 12.41 -35.11
CA ASN A 28 50.61 11.28 -35.45
C ASN A 28 51.53 10.07 -35.73
N ASP A 29 51.01 8.86 -35.52
CA ASP A 29 51.25 7.61 -36.23
C ASP A 29 52.63 7.30 -36.83
N LEU A 30 53.14 6.11 -36.50
CA LEU A 30 53.56 5.14 -37.52
C LEU A 30 53.57 3.72 -36.94
N ASP A 31 52.68 2.92 -37.50
CA ASP A 31 52.58 1.47 -37.45
C ASP A 31 53.81 0.83 -38.11
N ILE A 32 54.27 -0.32 -37.60
CA ILE A 32 54.95 -1.43 -38.31
C ILE A 32 55.13 -2.55 -37.28
N GLY A 33 54.49 -3.69 -37.56
CA GLY A 33 54.50 -4.87 -36.71
C GLY A 33 55.76 -5.73 -36.79
N GLY A 34 55.63 -6.93 -36.24
CA GLY A 34 56.67 -7.95 -36.30
C GLY A 34 56.63 -8.85 -35.08
N ASN A 35 56.05 -10.02 -35.29
CA ASN A 35 55.90 -11.13 -34.36
C ASN A 35 57.25 -11.82 -34.07
N ASP A 36 57.28 -12.43 -32.88
CA ASP A 36 57.87 -13.72 -32.51
C ASP A 36 59.34 -13.87 -32.04
N ASP A 37 59.40 -14.63 -30.94
CA ASP A 37 60.42 -15.56 -30.43
C ASP A 37 61.34 -15.16 -29.25
N ASP A 38 60.95 -15.75 -28.09
CA ASP A 38 61.74 -16.59 -27.18
C ASP A 38 63.02 -16.04 -26.50
N ASN A 39 62.93 -15.78 -25.19
CA ASN A 39 63.48 -16.65 -24.13
C ASN A 39 63.55 -15.97 -22.74
N ASN A 40 62.79 -16.53 -21.81
CA ASN A 40 63.16 -16.99 -20.46
C ASN A 40 63.72 -16.06 -19.35
N LEU A 41 63.32 -16.42 -18.12
CA LEU A 41 63.72 -15.96 -16.77
C LEU A 41 63.22 -14.57 -16.37
N SER A 42 62.53 -14.34 -15.25
CA SER A 42 62.47 -15.09 -14.00
C SER A 42 61.32 -14.59 -13.11
N ASP A 43 60.79 -15.51 -12.32
CA ASP A 43 60.16 -15.32 -11.00
C ASP A 43 58.80 -14.63 -10.89
N ARG A 44 57.78 -15.42 -10.52
CA ARG A 44 57.06 -15.30 -9.23
C ARG A 44 55.81 -16.18 -9.22
N ILE A 45 55.88 -17.34 -8.55
CA ILE A 45 54.69 -17.99 -7.98
C ILE A 45 55.10 -18.72 -6.69
N ARG A 46 54.37 -18.40 -5.60
CA ARG A 46 53.85 -19.25 -4.49
C ARG A 46 54.50 -19.32 -3.10
N LEU A 47 53.58 -19.17 -2.12
CA LEU A 47 53.47 -19.80 -0.78
C LEU A 47 54.45 -19.27 0.29
N GLU A 48 54.16 -19.15 1.58
CA GLU A 48 53.06 -19.58 2.46
C GLU A 48 53.20 -18.81 3.79
N GLU A 49 52.22 -18.98 4.67
CA GLU A 49 52.07 -18.51 6.06
C GLU A 49 53.30 -18.70 6.97
N ASN A 50 53.45 -17.85 8.00
CA ASN A 50 53.84 -18.30 9.34
C ASN A 50 53.72 -17.20 10.41
N ASP A 51 53.07 -17.60 11.51
CA ASP A 51 52.92 -16.92 12.80
C ASP A 51 54.26 -16.51 13.43
N THR A 52 54.26 -15.38 14.14
CA THR A 52 55.13 -15.19 15.31
C THR A 52 54.43 -14.34 16.37
N PHE A 53 54.09 -15.01 17.47
CA PHE A 53 53.74 -14.44 18.77
C PHE A 53 54.93 -13.63 19.34
N ILE A 54 54.67 -12.39 19.78
CA ILE A 54 55.47 -11.71 20.81
C ILE A 54 54.49 -11.06 21.80
N GLU A 55 54.38 -11.66 22.99
CA GLU A 55 53.88 -10.98 24.19
C GLU A 55 55.04 -10.25 24.88
N THR A 56 54.87 -8.98 25.24
CA THR A 56 55.18 -8.49 26.60
C THR A 56 54.48 -7.15 26.88
N ASN A 57 53.82 -7.12 28.03
CA ASN A 57 53.07 -6.05 28.67
C ASN A 57 53.75 -4.67 28.77
N SER A 58 52.95 -3.61 28.59
CA SER A 58 52.90 -2.47 29.53
C SER A 58 51.58 -1.70 29.37
N LEU A 59 50.83 -1.65 30.48
CA LEU A 59 49.63 -0.85 30.70
C LEU A 59 49.92 0.65 30.54
N ASP A 60 49.07 1.37 29.81
CA ASP A 60 48.28 2.51 30.30
C ASP A 60 47.64 3.30 29.14
N GLU A 61 46.38 3.69 29.35
CA GLU A 61 45.61 4.73 28.63
C GLU A 61 45.43 4.60 27.10
N PHE A 62 44.31 4.06 26.62
CA PHE A 62 43.61 4.53 25.41
C PHE A 62 42.19 3.91 25.32
N HIS A 63 41.29 4.32 26.22
CA HIS A 63 39.86 4.29 25.91
C HIS A 63 39.51 5.59 25.18
N THR A 64 39.68 5.59 23.87
CA THR A 64 39.07 6.62 23.03
C THR A 64 37.98 5.97 22.22
N SER A 65 36.75 6.38 22.53
CA SER A 65 35.55 6.22 21.73
C SER A 65 35.91 6.30 20.25
N GLN A 66 35.73 5.20 19.51
CA GLN A 66 35.65 5.29 18.05
C GLN A 66 34.40 6.09 17.73
N GLU A 67 34.57 7.41 17.55
CA GLU A 67 33.62 8.24 16.84
C GLU A 67 33.48 7.63 15.44
N PHE A 68 32.48 6.77 15.26
CA PHE A 68 31.91 6.52 13.94
C PHE A 68 31.27 7.83 13.50
N GLN A 69 32.08 8.71 12.93
CA GLN A 69 31.60 9.92 12.31
C GLN A 69 30.71 9.47 11.15
N GLU A 70 29.39 9.54 11.32
CA GLU A 70 28.40 9.39 10.25
C GLU A 70 28.59 10.61 9.34
N LEU A 71 29.70 10.63 8.60
CA LEU A 71 30.01 11.54 7.50
C LEU A 71 28.95 11.27 6.44
N ASN A 72 27.82 11.95 6.57
CA ASN A 72 26.66 11.93 5.70
C ASN A 72 26.37 10.51 5.18
N PRO A 73 25.53 9.70 5.86
CA PRO A 73 25.41 8.30 5.47
C PRO A 73 25.05 8.29 3.99
N LEU A 74 25.76 7.47 3.21
CA LEU A 74 25.67 7.36 1.73
C LEU A 74 24.23 7.24 1.17
N TYR A 75 23.24 7.13 2.04
CA TYR A 75 21.84 6.84 1.84
C TYR A 75 20.89 7.97 2.31
N LEU A 76 21.37 8.98 3.05
CA LEU A 76 20.58 10.18 3.33
C LEU A 76 20.68 11.12 2.12
N PRO A 77 19.56 11.63 1.59
CA PRO A 77 19.61 12.65 0.55
C PRO A 77 20.44 13.84 1.00
N ASP A 78 21.22 14.43 0.09
CA ASP A 78 22.07 15.61 0.38
C ASP A 78 21.28 16.78 1.01
N ASN A 79 19.97 16.84 0.77
CA ASN A 79 19.03 17.76 1.39
C ASN A 79 17.92 16.97 2.10
N TYR A 80 18.01 16.85 3.43
CA TYR A 80 16.92 16.33 4.26
C TYR A 80 16.39 17.42 5.20
N ASP A 81 15.10 17.35 5.51
CA ASP A 81 14.47 18.27 6.45
C ASP A 81 14.91 17.96 7.88
N LYS A 82 15.09 19.00 8.70
CA LYS A 82 15.33 18.90 10.14
C LYS A 82 14.16 19.46 10.93
N LEU A 83 13.97 18.96 12.15
CA LEU A 83 13.05 19.58 13.09
C LEU A 83 13.59 20.95 13.56
N PRO A 84 12.70 21.90 13.94
CA PRO A 84 13.13 23.17 14.49
C PRO A 84 14.00 23.02 15.75
N GLU A 85 15.16 23.65 15.76
CA GLU A 85 16.07 23.63 16.92
C GLU A 85 15.55 24.47 18.10
N SER A 86 14.77 25.51 17.81
CA SER A 86 14.18 26.38 18.83
C SER A 86 12.72 26.68 18.52
N PHE A 87 11.97 26.98 19.57
CA PHE A 87 10.56 27.33 19.50
C PHE A 87 10.30 28.65 20.22
N ASP A 88 9.28 29.38 19.80
CA ASP A 88 8.85 30.59 20.51
C ASP A 88 8.14 30.19 21.81
N ILE A 89 8.88 30.28 22.92
CA ILE A 89 8.44 29.96 24.28
C ILE A 89 7.15 30.72 24.62
N SER A 90 6.91 31.93 24.07
CA SER A 90 5.72 32.72 24.39
C SER A 90 4.41 32.02 24.00
N THR A 91 4.44 31.17 22.98
CA THR A 91 3.26 30.46 22.42
C THR A 91 2.78 29.29 23.27
N PHE A 92 3.62 28.78 24.17
CA PHE A 92 3.31 27.58 24.96
C PHE A 92 2.70 27.92 26.34
N PRO A 93 1.85 27.03 26.89
CA PRO A 93 1.30 27.18 28.23
C PRO A 93 2.37 26.92 29.31
N GLN A 94 2.05 27.27 30.56
CA GLN A 94 2.99 27.09 31.69
C GLN A 94 3.39 25.63 31.94
N SER A 95 2.54 24.65 31.58
CA SER A 95 2.87 23.23 31.72
C SER A 95 4.10 22.80 30.92
N HIS A 96 4.42 23.49 29.82
CA HIS A 96 5.60 23.22 29.00
C HIS A 96 6.84 23.91 29.57
N LYS A 97 6.67 25.02 30.29
CA LYS A 97 7.74 25.93 30.73
C LYS A 97 8.35 25.56 32.08
N GLN A 98 7.63 24.81 32.89
CA GLN A 98 8.07 24.41 34.21
C GLN A 98 7.50 23.06 34.61
N ASN A 99 8.19 22.39 35.53
CA ASN A 99 7.73 21.16 36.15
C ASN A 99 6.91 21.46 37.39
N ASN A 100 5.79 20.75 37.55
CA ASN A 100 5.05 20.76 38.81
C ASN A 100 5.79 19.94 39.89
N LEU A 101 5.38 20.05 41.15
CA LEU A 101 6.09 19.35 42.25
C LEU A 101 6.14 17.83 42.06
N LYS A 102 5.04 17.22 41.56
CA LYS A 102 4.98 15.78 41.30
C LYS A 102 5.87 15.36 40.14
N GLU A 103 5.90 16.17 39.07
CA GLU A 103 6.80 15.97 37.93
C GLU A 103 8.25 16.05 38.36
N SER A 104 8.64 17.07 39.15
CA SER A 104 10.02 17.19 39.65
C SER A 104 10.44 15.99 40.49
N GLN A 105 9.57 15.50 41.39
CA GLN A 105 9.82 14.28 42.18
C GLN A 105 9.97 13.04 41.29
N LEU A 106 9.11 12.91 40.28
CA LEU A 106 9.18 11.81 39.31
C LEU A 106 10.48 11.86 38.50
N LEU A 107 10.93 13.04 38.08
CA LEU A 107 12.18 13.21 37.35
C LEU A 107 13.41 12.83 38.20
N GLU A 108 13.43 13.20 39.48
CA GLU A 108 14.48 12.76 40.41
C GLU A 108 14.52 11.22 40.54
N TYR A 109 13.35 10.59 40.60
CA TYR A 109 13.23 9.13 40.61
C TYR A 109 13.72 8.51 39.30
N CYS A 110 13.33 9.07 38.16
CA CYS A 110 13.77 8.65 36.82
C CYS A 110 15.28 8.76 36.65
N GLU A 111 15.91 9.82 37.16
CA GLU A 111 17.36 9.98 37.14
C GLU A 111 18.07 8.93 37.99
N ASN A 112 17.55 8.65 39.19
CA ASN A 112 18.10 7.60 40.04
C ASN A 112 17.99 6.22 39.37
N PHE A 113 16.84 5.93 38.75
CA PHE A 113 16.65 4.70 37.97
C PHE A 113 17.64 4.60 36.81
N CYS A 114 17.81 5.67 36.01
CA CYS A 114 18.79 5.72 34.94
C CYS A 114 20.22 5.46 35.44
N ARG A 115 20.61 6.00 36.60
CA ARG A 115 21.94 5.79 37.20
C ARG A 115 22.15 4.34 37.63
N GLN A 116 21.13 3.72 38.22
CA GLN A 116 21.18 2.31 38.62
C GLN A 116 21.26 1.41 37.40
N TYR A 117 20.42 1.65 36.40
CA TYR A 117 20.43 0.92 35.12
C TYR A 117 21.81 1.00 34.45
N ALA A 118 22.39 2.19 34.32
CA ALA A 118 23.72 2.38 33.74
C ALA A 118 24.83 1.65 34.51
N HIS A 119 24.70 1.50 35.83
CA HIS A 119 25.64 0.74 36.65
C HIS A 119 25.49 -0.79 36.44
N LEU A 120 24.28 -1.27 36.20
CA LEU A 120 23.99 -2.71 36.10
C LEU A 120 24.13 -3.25 34.68
N CYS A 121 23.87 -2.39 33.71
CA CYS A 121 23.96 -2.69 32.28
C CYS A 121 24.91 -1.67 31.61
N PRO A 122 26.22 -1.68 31.94
CA PRO A 122 27.17 -0.68 31.45
C PRO A 122 27.33 -0.71 29.92
N ASP A 123 27.14 -1.87 29.30
CA ASP A 123 27.28 -2.08 27.86
C ASP A 123 26.01 -1.72 27.07
N ARG A 124 24.90 -1.39 27.75
CA ARG A 124 23.63 -1.03 27.08
C ARG A 124 23.50 0.48 26.90
N THR A 125 22.74 0.85 25.88
CA THR A 125 22.47 2.27 25.60
C THR A 125 21.62 2.91 26.70
N LYS A 126 21.75 4.23 26.82
CA LYS A 126 20.97 5.01 27.79
C LYS A 126 19.48 4.94 27.46
N LEU A 127 18.64 4.79 28.48
CA LEU A 127 17.19 4.74 28.32
C LEU A 127 16.59 6.09 27.87
N PHE A 128 15.61 6.03 26.97
CA PHE A 128 14.85 7.19 26.51
C PHE A 128 13.72 7.53 27.50
N LEU A 129 14.09 8.13 28.63
CA LEU A 129 13.18 8.31 29.77
C LEU A 129 12.70 9.75 29.97
N ILE A 130 13.63 10.71 29.87
CA ILE A 130 13.42 12.12 30.24
C ILE A 130 13.94 13.09 29.16
N PRO A 131 13.42 13.04 27.92
CA PRO A 131 13.80 13.98 26.87
C PRO A 131 13.38 15.42 27.21
N MET A 132 14.02 16.38 26.54
CA MET A 132 13.60 17.78 26.56
C MET A 132 12.31 17.95 25.74
N ASN A 133 11.47 18.91 26.11
CA ASN A 133 10.35 19.35 25.28
C ASN A 133 10.72 20.58 24.43
N GLU A 134 9.72 21.22 23.81
CA GLU A 134 9.87 22.43 22.98
C GLU A 134 10.46 23.64 23.72
N CYS A 135 10.30 23.69 25.04
CA CYS A 135 10.79 24.76 25.91
C CYS A 135 12.08 24.37 26.66
N ASP A 136 12.76 23.30 26.24
CA ASP A 136 13.98 22.77 26.86
C ASP A 136 13.81 22.36 28.33
N ILE A 137 12.59 21.92 28.69
CA ILE A 137 12.28 21.35 29.99
C ILE A 137 12.23 19.83 29.88
N GLN A 138 12.92 19.13 30.77
CA GLN A 138 12.87 17.67 30.85
C GLN A 138 11.50 17.22 31.27
N LYS A 139 10.93 16.28 30.50
CA LYS A 139 9.62 15.68 30.75
C LYS A 139 9.71 14.17 30.65
N PHE A 140 8.94 13.48 31.48
CA PHE A 140 8.87 12.02 31.44
C PHE A 140 8.05 11.54 30.23
N VAL A 141 8.57 10.59 29.46
CA VAL A 141 7.96 10.16 28.17
C VAL A 141 6.50 9.72 28.30
N CYS A 142 6.11 9.05 29.39
CA CYS A 142 4.72 8.61 29.59
C CYS A 142 3.76 9.79 29.72
N THR A 143 4.21 10.89 30.34
CA THR A 143 3.40 12.12 30.51
C THR A 143 3.30 12.95 29.23
N THR A 144 4.07 12.62 28.19
CA THR A 144 3.97 13.23 26.86
C THR A 144 2.79 12.67 26.06
N LEU A 145 2.30 11.46 26.40
CA LEU A 145 1.15 10.86 25.74
C LEU A 145 -0.15 11.56 26.16
N SER A 146 -1.00 11.89 25.17
CA SER A 146 -2.22 12.68 25.37
C SER A 146 -3.47 11.90 24.98
N LYS A 147 -4.36 11.64 25.94
CA LYS A 147 -5.65 11.00 25.68
C LYS A 147 -6.67 12.01 25.19
N THR A 148 -6.76 12.21 23.88
CA THR A 148 -7.73 13.15 23.30
C THR A 148 -8.66 12.44 22.30
N TYR A 149 -9.96 12.52 22.55
CA TYR A 149 -11.00 12.00 21.64
C TYR A 149 -11.23 12.99 20.50
N LEU A 150 -11.07 12.51 19.27
CA LEU A 150 -11.31 13.31 18.06
C LEU A 150 -12.64 12.93 17.40
N ASN A 151 -13.31 13.89 16.77
CA ASN A 151 -14.62 13.67 16.12
C ASN A 151 -14.48 13.06 14.70
N TYR A 152 -13.54 12.14 14.52
CA TYR A 152 -13.26 11.50 13.23
C TYR A 152 -13.34 9.97 13.41
N PRO A 153 -14.43 9.32 12.94
CA PRO A 153 -14.64 7.87 13.09
C PRO A 153 -13.47 7.00 12.61
N GLU A 154 -12.80 7.41 11.54
CA GLU A 154 -11.62 6.73 10.98
C GLU A 154 -10.50 6.55 12.01
N LEU A 155 -10.31 7.51 12.93
CA LEU A 155 -9.23 7.50 13.92
C LEU A 155 -9.48 6.58 15.12
N TYR A 156 -10.68 6.00 15.24
CA TYR A 156 -10.99 5.02 16.29
C TYR A 156 -10.59 3.60 15.89
N LEU A 157 -10.23 3.39 14.63
CA LEU A 157 -9.73 2.12 14.11
C LEU A 157 -8.21 2.22 14.02
N TRP A 158 -7.50 1.19 14.49
CA TRP A 158 -6.04 1.24 14.55
C TRP A 158 -5.42 1.50 13.17
N TYR A 159 -5.95 0.86 12.12
CA TYR A 159 -5.45 1.00 10.76
C TYR A 159 -5.76 2.37 10.17
N GLY A 160 -6.91 2.96 10.51
CA GLY A 160 -7.29 4.31 10.08
C GLY A 160 -6.41 5.37 10.74
N ALA A 161 -6.17 5.25 12.05
CA ALA A 161 -5.26 6.12 12.79
C ALA A 161 -3.81 6.00 12.29
N ALA A 162 -3.32 4.77 12.10
CA ALA A 162 -1.96 4.51 11.61
C ALA A 162 -1.75 5.09 10.21
N LYS A 163 -2.67 4.81 9.28
CA LYS A 163 -2.64 5.38 7.92
C LYS A 163 -2.73 6.90 7.97
N PHE A 164 -3.56 7.46 8.85
CA PHE A 164 -3.68 8.91 9.01
C PHE A 164 -2.36 9.54 9.45
N VAL A 165 -1.73 9.06 10.52
CA VAL A 165 -0.46 9.59 10.99
C VAL A 165 0.63 9.46 9.91
N ALA A 166 0.69 8.29 9.26
CA ALA A 166 1.62 8.03 8.17
C ALA A 166 1.44 9.01 6.99
N ASP A 167 0.20 9.36 6.62
CA ASP A 167 -0.07 10.30 5.52
C ASP A 167 0.08 11.77 5.94
N PHE A 168 -0.31 12.09 7.17
CA PHE A 168 -0.45 13.44 7.72
C PHE A 168 0.87 14.12 8.06
N LEU A 169 1.89 13.33 8.41
CA LEU A 169 3.21 13.83 8.76
C LEU A 169 4.18 13.67 7.58
N ASN A 170 5.17 14.57 7.53
CA ASN A 170 6.38 14.41 6.75
C ASN A 170 7.49 13.85 7.64
N PHE A 171 8.18 12.83 7.14
CA PHE A 171 9.23 12.13 7.87
C PHE A 171 10.50 12.98 7.95
N VAL A 172 11.07 13.06 9.16
CA VAL A 172 12.37 13.65 9.44
C VAL A 172 13.30 12.57 9.99
N PRO A 173 14.43 12.27 9.32
CA PRO A 173 15.35 11.23 9.76
C PRO A 173 16.11 11.64 11.03
N LEU A 174 16.46 10.65 11.85
CA LEU A 174 17.37 10.85 12.98
C LEU A 174 18.80 10.98 12.47
N VAL A 175 19.47 12.07 12.84
CA VAL A 175 20.88 12.33 12.49
C VAL A 175 21.62 12.83 13.74
N PRO A 176 22.60 12.08 14.26
CA PRO A 176 23.01 10.73 13.83
C PRO A 176 21.92 9.68 14.13
N SER A 177 21.89 8.59 13.34
CA SER A 177 20.85 7.55 13.44
C SER A 177 21.06 6.56 14.59
N THR A 178 22.19 6.65 15.28
CA THR A 178 22.59 5.79 16.41
C THR A 178 22.34 6.41 17.77
N GLU A 179 21.91 7.68 17.84
CA GLU A 179 21.66 8.38 19.09
C GLU A 179 20.17 8.68 19.29
N LEU A 180 19.73 8.60 20.54
CA LEU A 180 18.37 8.98 20.91
C LEU A 180 18.16 10.49 20.70
N PRO A 181 16.97 10.92 20.26
CA PRO A 181 16.68 12.33 20.09
C PRO A 181 16.77 13.07 21.42
N LYS A 182 17.40 14.25 21.43
CA LYS A 182 17.52 15.07 22.66
C LYS A 182 16.18 15.65 23.11
N ARG A 183 15.29 15.88 22.14
CA ARG A 183 13.98 16.50 22.32
C ARG A 183 12.89 15.57 21.80
N LEU A 184 11.76 15.49 22.52
CA LEU A 184 10.53 14.85 22.07
C LEU A 184 9.44 15.92 22.00
N LEU A 185 8.85 16.11 20.82
CA LEU A 185 7.77 17.08 20.66
C LEU A 185 6.46 16.55 21.26
N SER A 186 5.64 17.45 21.81
CA SER A 186 4.29 17.10 22.23
C SER A 186 3.41 16.76 21.02
N PRO A 187 2.41 15.87 21.16
CA PRO A 187 1.52 15.49 20.06
C PRO A 187 0.87 16.69 19.35
N MET A 188 0.51 17.73 20.09
CA MET A 188 -0.09 18.94 19.52
C MET A 188 0.91 19.74 18.67
N THR A 189 2.17 19.87 19.11
CA THR A 189 3.22 20.51 18.30
C THR A 189 3.52 19.71 17.04
N THR A 190 3.61 18.39 17.13
CA THR A 190 3.78 17.50 15.97
C THR A 190 2.66 17.72 14.95
N VAL A 191 1.41 17.84 15.41
CA VAL A 191 0.26 18.13 14.55
C VAL A 191 0.38 19.49 13.86
N ASN A 192 0.78 20.52 14.59
CA ASN A 192 0.94 21.87 14.03
C ASN A 192 2.08 21.96 13.00
N LEU A 193 3.19 21.25 13.23
CA LEU A 193 4.32 21.23 12.31
C LEU A 193 4.09 20.34 11.09
N GLN A 194 3.24 19.31 11.23
CA GLN A 194 3.08 18.21 10.26
C GLN A 194 4.42 17.56 9.87
N LYS A 195 5.38 17.52 10.79
CA LYS A 195 6.71 16.94 10.64
C LYS A 195 7.12 16.23 11.92
N GLY A 196 7.89 15.15 11.81
CA GLY A 196 8.32 14.38 12.98
C GLY A 196 9.34 13.31 12.64
N THR A 197 10.12 12.91 13.65
CA THR A 197 10.94 11.69 13.60
C THR A 197 10.06 10.47 13.89
N CYS A 198 10.63 9.26 13.81
CA CYS A 198 9.91 8.04 14.21
C CYS A 198 9.34 8.12 15.65
N PHE A 199 9.98 8.87 16.56
CA PHE A 199 9.47 9.06 17.92
C PHE A 199 8.22 9.96 17.98
N GLU A 200 8.17 11.05 17.21
CA GLU A 200 6.97 11.88 17.11
C GLU A 200 5.80 11.14 16.47
N TYR A 201 6.08 10.35 15.42
CA TYR A 201 5.07 9.50 14.78
C TYR A 201 4.50 8.48 15.79
N ALA A 202 5.36 7.75 16.49
CA ALA A 202 4.94 6.76 17.48
C ALA A 202 4.19 7.39 18.65
N THR A 203 4.64 8.54 19.16
CA THR A 203 4.01 9.26 20.28
C THR A 203 2.63 9.78 19.89
N LEU A 204 2.47 10.36 18.70
CA LEU A 204 1.18 10.82 18.20
C LEU A 204 0.23 9.65 17.97
N LEU A 205 0.68 8.59 17.28
CA LEU A 205 -0.14 7.42 17.01
C LEU A 205 -0.59 6.72 18.31
N CYS A 206 0.35 6.48 19.23
CA CYS A 206 0.05 5.85 20.51
C CYS A 206 -0.95 6.69 21.32
N SER A 207 -0.80 8.02 21.34
CA SER A 207 -1.77 8.93 21.98
C SER A 207 -3.19 8.77 21.42
N LEU A 208 -3.33 8.70 20.09
CA LEU A 208 -4.62 8.49 19.42
C LEU A 208 -5.21 7.11 19.71
N LEU A 209 -4.39 6.06 19.71
CA LEU A 209 -4.82 4.69 19.97
C LEU A 209 -5.24 4.47 21.42
N ILE A 210 -4.50 5.01 22.39
CA ILE A 210 -4.87 4.98 23.81
C ILE A 210 -6.18 5.74 24.03
N ALA A 211 -6.35 6.91 23.38
CA ALA A 211 -7.62 7.63 23.44
C ALA A 211 -8.78 6.79 22.85
N ALA A 212 -8.55 6.12 21.72
CA ALA A 212 -9.52 5.17 21.18
C ALA A 212 -9.73 3.96 22.10
N GLY A 213 -8.86 3.67 23.06
CA GLY A 213 -9.02 2.59 24.04
C GLY A 213 -8.32 1.29 23.65
N TYR A 214 -7.36 1.33 22.72
CA TYR A 214 -6.44 0.21 22.49
C TYR A 214 -5.40 0.12 23.62
N ASP A 215 -4.88 -1.08 23.83
CA ASP A 215 -3.73 -1.29 24.71
C ASP A 215 -2.44 -1.07 23.92
N ALA A 216 -2.10 0.20 23.71
CA ALA A 216 -1.02 0.63 22.84
C ALA A 216 0.19 1.15 23.62
N TYR A 217 1.38 0.85 23.09
CA TYR A 217 2.67 1.19 23.68
C TYR A 217 3.58 1.77 22.61
N VAL A 218 4.29 2.83 22.94
CA VAL A 218 5.44 3.25 22.13
C VAL A 218 6.59 2.30 22.43
N VAL A 219 7.23 1.77 21.38
CA VAL A 219 8.39 0.91 21.46
C VAL A 219 9.59 1.69 20.98
N SER A 220 10.69 1.63 21.73
CA SER A 220 11.99 2.16 21.34
C SER A 220 13.01 1.02 21.28
N GLY A 221 13.71 0.94 20.15
CA GLY A 221 14.68 -0.11 19.91
C GLY A 221 15.44 0.10 18.61
N TYR A 222 15.85 -1.01 18.00
CA TYR A 222 16.69 -1.02 16.80
C TYR A 222 15.95 -1.60 15.61
N ALA A 223 16.19 -1.03 14.43
CA ALA A 223 15.60 -1.50 13.18
C ALA A 223 16.61 -1.48 12.03
N THR A 224 16.25 -2.12 10.92
CA THR A 224 17.05 -2.09 9.69
C THR A 224 17.14 -0.68 9.11
N ARG A 225 18.20 -0.41 8.34
CA ARG A 225 18.41 0.86 7.62
C ARG A 225 17.17 1.28 6.82
N GLU A 226 16.58 0.34 6.08
CA GLU A 226 15.44 0.58 5.21
C GLU A 226 14.21 1.03 6.02
N CYS A 227 14.01 0.43 7.20
CA CYS A 227 12.95 0.84 8.13
C CYS A 227 13.19 2.24 8.69
N CYS A 228 14.39 2.51 9.22
CA CYS A 228 14.74 3.79 9.84
C CYS A 228 14.63 4.98 8.89
N TYR A 229 14.86 4.78 7.58
CA TYR A 229 14.80 5.83 6.57
C TYR A 229 13.54 5.82 5.70
N MET A 230 12.56 4.96 6.00
CA MET A 230 11.34 4.80 5.19
C MET A 230 11.66 4.51 3.71
N ASP A 231 12.69 3.69 3.46
CA ASP A 231 13.10 3.31 2.10
C ASP A 231 12.23 2.16 1.58
N GLU A 232 11.17 2.51 0.85
CA GLU A 232 10.25 1.57 0.21
C GLU A 232 10.69 1.17 -1.22
N THR A 233 11.86 1.62 -1.70
CA THR A 233 12.27 1.48 -3.12
C THR A 233 12.46 0.03 -3.60
N ARG A 234 12.63 -0.90 -2.66
CA ARG A 234 12.80 -2.33 -2.91
C ARG A 234 11.50 -3.12 -2.75
N GLU A 235 10.50 -2.53 -2.11
CA GLU A 235 9.21 -3.17 -1.87
C GLU A 235 8.33 -3.09 -3.12
N THR A 236 7.47 -4.09 -3.31
CA THR A 236 6.46 -4.08 -4.36
C THR A 236 5.36 -3.09 -4.01
N CYS A 237 4.94 -2.30 -5.00
CA CYS A 237 3.89 -1.32 -4.78
C CYS A 237 2.54 -2.02 -4.46
N PRO A 238 1.86 -1.66 -3.36
CA PRO A 238 0.59 -2.29 -2.98
C PRO A 238 -0.51 -2.19 -4.05
N PHE A 239 -0.46 -1.16 -4.91
CA PHE A 239 -1.43 -0.95 -5.99
C PHE A 239 -1.24 -1.86 -7.21
N LEU A 240 -0.16 -2.65 -7.25
CA LEU A 240 0.12 -3.62 -8.32
C LEU A 240 -0.32 -5.05 -7.95
N ILE A 241 -0.43 -5.37 -6.66
CA ILE A 241 -0.73 -6.72 -6.15
C ILE A 241 -2.10 -7.24 -6.65
N GLY A 242 -3.06 -6.33 -6.87
CA GLY A 242 -4.41 -6.69 -7.34
C GLY A 242 -4.49 -7.17 -8.79
N ASP A 243 -3.45 -6.98 -9.60
CA ASP A 243 -3.43 -7.46 -10.99
C ASP A 243 -2.97 -8.93 -11.10
N GLU A 244 -2.06 -9.36 -10.22
CA GLU A 244 -1.58 -10.76 -10.18
C GLU A 244 -2.69 -11.74 -9.77
N ALA A 245 -3.62 -11.29 -8.94
CA ALA A 245 -4.81 -12.07 -8.54
C ALA A 245 -5.84 -12.21 -9.67
N LYS A 246 -5.82 -11.34 -10.69
CA LYS A 246 -6.71 -11.45 -11.86
C LYS A 246 -6.12 -12.34 -12.94
N GLU A 247 -4.79 -12.31 -13.13
CA GLU A 247 -4.10 -13.21 -14.07
C GLU A 247 -4.19 -14.69 -13.65
N THR A 248 -4.43 -14.99 -12.37
CA THR A 248 -4.60 -16.37 -11.87
C THR A 248 -6.03 -16.89 -11.92
N THR A 249 -7.01 -16.08 -12.34
CA THR A 249 -8.43 -16.47 -12.41
C THR A 249 -8.98 -16.70 -13.81
N ASP A 250 -8.18 -16.46 -14.86
CA ASP A 250 -8.55 -16.72 -16.26
C ASP A 250 -8.23 -18.15 -16.72
N ASP A 251 -7.85 -19.05 -15.79
CA ASP A 251 -7.97 -20.49 -16.01
C ASP A 251 -9.45 -20.87 -15.93
N VAL A 252 -10.07 -20.87 -17.11
CA VAL A 252 -11.40 -21.37 -17.44
C VAL A 252 -11.84 -22.47 -16.47
N LYS A 253 -12.75 -22.13 -15.56
CA LYS A 253 -13.64 -23.11 -14.93
C LYS A 253 -14.45 -23.75 -16.06
N ASN A 254 -13.97 -24.89 -16.56
CA ASN A 254 -14.79 -25.79 -17.35
C ASN A 254 -15.92 -26.27 -16.42
N GLU A 255 -17.05 -25.59 -16.46
CA GLU A 255 -18.30 -26.14 -15.96
C GLU A 255 -18.60 -27.40 -16.76
N GLU A 256 -18.50 -28.56 -16.12
CA GLU A 256 -18.97 -29.82 -16.66
C GLU A 256 -20.49 -29.72 -16.86
N VAL A 257 -20.92 -29.33 -18.06
CA VAL A 257 -22.33 -29.37 -18.46
C VAL A 257 -22.74 -30.84 -18.55
N GLU A 258 -23.71 -31.26 -17.74
CA GLU A 258 -24.28 -32.61 -17.83
C GLU A 258 -24.77 -32.91 -19.28
N PRO A 259 -24.42 -34.08 -19.86
CA PRO A 259 -24.70 -34.35 -21.25
C PRO A 259 -26.21 -34.53 -21.49
N LYS A 260 -26.81 -33.62 -22.28
CA LYS A 260 -28.17 -33.79 -22.83
C LYS A 260 -28.23 -35.05 -23.72
N ARG A 261 -29.32 -35.80 -23.59
CA ARG A 261 -29.51 -37.21 -24.00
C ARG A 261 -29.46 -37.54 -25.52
N TYR A 262 -29.01 -36.63 -26.37
CA TYR A 262 -28.80 -36.88 -27.81
C TYR A 262 -27.61 -36.03 -28.29
N ILE A 263 -26.43 -36.64 -28.44
CA ILE A 263 -25.21 -35.96 -28.92
C ILE A 263 -24.95 -36.43 -30.36
N ILE A 264 -25.01 -35.51 -31.32
CA ILE A 264 -24.49 -35.72 -32.67
C ILE A 264 -22.98 -35.98 -32.54
N LYS A 265 -22.49 -37.11 -33.04
CA LYS A 265 -21.06 -37.41 -32.99
C LYS A 265 -20.31 -36.28 -33.71
N PRO A 266 -19.35 -35.61 -33.05
CA PRO A 266 -18.53 -34.61 -33.74
C PRO A 266 -17.85 -35.27 -34.93
N GLU A 267 -17.65 -34.49 -35.99
CA GLU A 267 -16.93 -34.95 -37.18
C GLU A 267 -15.59 -35.56 -36.76
N LYS A 268 -15.22 -36.66 -37.42
CA LYS A 268 -14.00 -37.39 -37.06
C LYS A 268 -12.82 -36.48 -37.33
N ASP A 269 -12.22 -35.97 -36.26
CA ASP A 269 -11.00 -35.18 -36.34
C ASP A 269 -9.92 -36.00 -37.06
N LEU A 270 -9.58 -35.54 -38.27
CA LEU A 270 -8.57 -36.15 -39.13
C LEU A 270 -7.16 -35.64 -38.80
N THR A 271 -7.03 -34.74 -37.83
CA THR A 271 -5.73 -34.29 -37.36
C THR A 271 -5.04 -35.39 -36.56
N SER A 272 -3.73 -35.51 -36.73
CA SER A 272 -2.96 -36.53 -36.04
C SER A 272 -2.91 -36.20 -34.55
N LYS A 273 -3.44 -37.10 -33.71
CA LYS A 273 -3.31 -37.02 -32.24
C LYS A 273 -1.85 -36.98 -31.79
N TYR A 274 -0.94 -37.53 -32.59
CA TYR A 274 0.50 -37.48 -32.35
C TYR A 274 1.08 -36.08 -32.61
N GLU A 275 0.64 -35.39 -33.68
CA GLU A 275 1.07 -34.02 -33.97
C GLU A 275 0.59 -33.04 -32.91
N HIS A 276 -0.66 -33.16 -32.45
CA HIS A 276 -1.18 -32.37 -31.33
C HIS A 276 -0.42 -32.64 -30.03
N ALA A 277 -0.06 -33.89 -29.75
CA ALA A 277 0.74 -34.22 -28.57
C ALA A 277 2.17 -33.66 -28.69
N MET A 278 2.75 -33.64 -29.89
CA MET A 278 4.09 -33.10 -30.15
C MET A 278 4.09 -31.57 -30.02
N THR A 279 3.11 -30.87 -30.61
CA THR A 279 2.99 -29.41 -30.47
C THR A 279 2.71 -28.98 -29.04
N MET A 280 1.86 -29.71 -28.29
CA MET A 280 1.65 -29.45 -26.87
C MET A 280 2.93 -29.65 -26.06
N LYS A 281 3.72 -30.69 -26.37
CA LYS A 281 5.01 -30.93 -25.70
C LYS A 281 6.04 -29.84 -26.01
N ASP A 282 6.10 -29.38 -27.25
CA ASP A 282 6.98 -28.27 -27.66
C ASP A 282 6.58 -26.95 -26.98
N LEU A 283 5.27 -26.67 -26.89
CA LEU A 283 4.74 -25.51 -26.16
C LEU A 283 5.05 -25.60 -24.66
N GLN A 284 4.92 -26.78 -24.06
CA GLN A 284 5.28 -27.00 -22.64
C GLN A 284 6.77 -26.78 -22.40
N PHE A 285 7.63 -27.31 -23.27
CA PHE A 285 9.08 -27.13 -23.16
C PHE A 285 9.48 -25.66 -23.33
N GLU A 286 8.90 -24.95 -24.29
CA GLU A 286 9.16 -23.52 -24.47
C GLU A 286 8.64 -22.70 -23.28
N ALA A 287 7.46 -23.01 -22.74
CA ALA A 287 6.93 -22.37 -21.54
C ALA A 287 7.84 -22.61 -20.32
N GLU A 288 8.37 -23.83 -20.15
CA GLU A 288 9.29 -24.16 -19.07
C GLU A 288 10.63 -23.43 -19.23
N ARG A 289 11.16 -23.32 -20.45
CA ARG A 289 12.36 -22.53 -20.76
C ARG A 289 12.16 -21.05 -20.47
N VAL A 290 11.05 -20.46 -20.90
CA VAL A 290 10.71 -19.06 -20.62
C VAL A 290 10.58 -18.84 -19.11
N LYS A 291 9.96 -19.77 -18.39
CA LYS A 291 9.84 -19.71 -16.93
C LYS A 291 11.20 -19.80 -16.23
N GLN A 292 12.09 -20.68 -16.69
CA GLN A 292 13.44 -20.81 -16.15
C GLN A 292 14.26 -19.54 -16.44
N ALA A 293 14.24 -19.03 -17.68
CA ALA A 293 14.91 -17.80 -18.04
C ALA A 293 14.39 -16.58 -17.24
N ARG A 294 13.07 -16.51 -16.99
CA ARG A 294 12.48 -15.47 -16.12
C ARG A 294 13.00 -15.55 -14.69
N LYS A 295 13.06 -16.76 -14.11
CA LYS A 295 13.60 -16.96 -12.76
C LYS A 295 15.08 -16.63 -12.66
N GLU A 296 15.88 -17.04 -13.65
CA GLU A 296 17.31 -16.73 -13.71
C GLU A 296 17.55 -15.22 -13.85
N ALA A 297 16.73 -14.53 -14.66
CA ALA A 297 16.79 -13.08 -14.79
C ALA A 297 16.37 -12.36 -13.49
N GLU A 298 15.32 -12.83 -12.81
CA GLU A 298 14.87 -12.29 -11.52
C GLU A 298 15.95 -12.46 -10.43
N LEU A 299 16.56 -13.64 -10.33
CA LEU A 299 17.65 -13.90 -9.38
C LEU A 299 18.87 -13.02 -9.68
N ALA A 300 19.30 -12.95 -10.95
CA ALA A 300 20.42 -12.09 -11.35
C ALA A 300 20.14 -10.61 -11.05
N GLU A 301 18.89 -10.17 -11.16
CA GLU A 301 18.48 -8.82 -10.80
C GLU A 301 18.47 -8.61 -9.27
N GLU A 302 17.97 -9.56 -8.50
CA GLU A 302 18.04 -9.53 -7.03
C GLU A 302 19.48 -9.46 -6.53
N GLU A 303 20.40 -10.19 -7.15
CA GLU A 303 21.83 -10.11 -6.86
C GLU A 303 22.41 -8.73 -7.23
N ARG A 304 22.07 -8.19 -8.40
CA ARG A 304 22.55 -6.88 -8.86
C ARG A 304 22.15 -5.73 -7.94
N TYR A 305 20.94 -5.79 -7.38
CA TYR A 305 20.38 -4.75 -6.52
C TYR A 305 20.35 -5.15 -5.03
N LYS A 306 21.10 -6.20 -4.66
CA LYS A 306 21.27 -6.59 -3.26
C LYS A 306 21.74 -5.37 -2.45
N PRO A 307 21.19 -5.13 -1.25
CA PRO A 307 21.63 -3.99 -0.48
C PRO A 307 23.10 -4.16 -0.14
N THR A 308 23.83 -3.06 -0.22
CA THR A 308 25.15 -2.97 0.39
C THR A 308 25.03 -3.34 1.87
N VAL A 309 26.06 -4.01 2.39
CA VAL A 309 26.14 -4.35 3.82
C VAL A 309 25.98 -3.07 4.63
N ASP A 310 25.07 -3.08 5.60
CA ASP A 310 24.85 -1.93 6.49
C ASP A 310 25.92 -1.92 7.59
N PRO A 311 26.83 -0.92 7.63
CA PRO A 311 27.86 -0.84 8.66
C PRO A 311 27.28 -0.61 10.06
N LEU A 312 26.07 -0.07 10.15
CA LEU A 312 25.36 0.26 11.39
C LEU A 312 24.22 -0.73 11.66
N PHE A 313 24.27 -1.93 11.08
CA PHE A 313 23.25 -2.95 11.30
C PHE A 313 23.11 -3.25 12.79
N GLY A 314 21.89 -3.13 13.33
CA GLY A 314 21.61 -3.33 14.76
C GLY A 314 21.93 -2.14 15.65
N LEU A 315 22.48 -1.04 15.12
CA LEU A 315 22.81 0.16 15.88
C LEU A 315 21.86 1.34 15.63
N ARG A 316 21.05 1.27 14.57
CA ARG A 316 20.12 2.35 14.20
C ARG A 316 18.89 2.33 15.09
N ILE A 317 18.60 3.47 15.68
CA ILE A 317 17.49 3.65 16.59
C ILE A 317 16.22 3.94 15.81
N HIS A 318 15.14 3.29 16.23
CA HIS A 318 13.81 3.50 15.67
C HIS A 318 12.73 3.44 16.75
N ALA A 319 11.56 3.99 16.44
CA ALA A 319 10.40 3.93 17.29
C ALA A 319 9.15 3.53 16.50
N TRP A 320 8.37 2.62 17.07
CA TRP A 320 7.13 2.09 16.50
C TRP A 320 6.10 1.86 17.60
N VAL A 321 4.94 1.29 17.27
CA VAL A 321 3.89 1.04 18.25
C VAL A 321 3.62 -0.47 18.38
N LEU A 322 3.46 -0.94 19.62
CA LEU A 322 2.96 -2.28 19.95
C LEU A 322 1.52 -2.17 20.42
N ILE A 323 0.65 -3.05 19.91
CA ILE A 323 -0.73 -3.20 20.40
C ILE A 323 -0.87 -4.59 21.00
N LEU A 324 -1.27 -4.67 22.27
CA LEU A 324 -1.51 -5.92 22.98
C LEU A 324 -2.96 -6.40 22.82
N PRO A 325 -3.21 -7.73 22.91
CA PRO A 325 -4.54 -8.30 22.74
C PRO A 325 -5.49 -7.96 23.90
N GLY A 326 -6.79 -8.14 23.65
CA GLY A 326 -7.85 -8.06 24.67
C GLY A 326 -8.69 -6.79 24.61
N LYS A 327 -8.07 -5.61 24.56
CA LYS A 327 -8.83 -4.35 24.38
C LYS A 327 -9.22 -4.17 22.91
N ARG A 328 -10.39 -3.57 22.64
CA ARG A 328 -10.88 -3.26 21.28
C ARG A 328 -10.93 -4.48 20.33
N GLU A 329 -11.22 -5.67 20.88
CA GLU A 329 -11.34 -6.93 20.14
C GLU A 329 -10.07 -7.32 19.36
N VAL A 330 -8.89 -6.84 19.80
CA VAL A 330 -7.62 -7.25 19.21
C VAL A 330 -7.32 -8.70 19.62
N PRO A 331 -7.21 -9.65 18.66
CA PRO A 331 -7.08 -11.07 18.96
C PRO A 331 -5.65 -11.46 19.36
N GLU A 332 -4.64 -10.88 18.71
CA GLU A 332 -3.23 -11.17 18.93
C GLU A 332 -2.43 -9.86 18.99
N ALA A 333 -1.28 -9.90 19.66
CA ALA A 333 -0.37 -8.75 19.70
C ALA A 333 0.29 -8.57 18.32
N PHE A 334 0.46 -7.32 17.91
CA PHE A 334 1.15 -6.98 16.67
C PHE A 334 1.80 -5.59 16.77
N PHE A 335 2.76 -5.35 15.89
CA PHE A 335 3.39 -4.04 15.74
C PHE A 335 2.71 -3.21 14.66
N VAL A 336 2.80 -1.90 14.81
CA VAL A 336 2.43 -0.94 13.78
C VAL A 336 3.67 -0.12 13.43
N GLU A 337 4.13 -0.27 12.18
CA GLU A 337 5.19 0.59 11.66
C GLU A 337 4.60 1.98 11.42
N THR A 338 5.07 2.95 12.19
CA THR A 338 4.41 4.26 12.28
C THR A 338 4.63 5.11 11.04
N LEU A 339 5.77 4.97 10.35
CA LEU A 339 6.09 5.74 9.15
C LEU A 339 5.25 5.30 7.93
N THR A 340 4.93 4.01 7.84
CA THR A 340 4.15 3.44 6.73
C THR A 340 2.67 3.25 7.06
N GLY A 341 2.33 3.15 8.35
CA GLY A 341 0.98 2.89 8.85
C GLY A 341 0.55 1.42 8.70
N LEU A 342 1.50 0.50 8.48
CA LEU A 342 1.24 -0.92 8.25
C LEU A 342 1.41 -1.74 9.52
N ALA A 343 0.55 -2.76 9.69
CA ALA A 343 0.75 -3.77 10.72
C ALA A 343 1.91 -4.70 10.34
N LYS A 344 2.68 -5.10 11.35
CA LYS A 344 3.79 -6.05 11.24
C LYS A 344 3.64 -7.12 12.34
N PRO A 345 3.92 -8.39 12.02
CA PRO A 345 3.87 -9.45 13.02
C PRO A 345 5.02 -9.30 14.03
N LEU A 346 4.93 -10.01 15.16
CA LEU A 346 5.93 -9.91 16.24
C LEU A 346 7.29 -10.52 15.87
N ASP A 347 7.33 -11.40 14.87
CA ASP A 347 8.54 -12.05 14.35
C ASP A 347 9.17 -11.29 13.16
N CYS A 348 8.75 -10.04 12.93
CA CYS A 348 9.20 -9.28 11.77
C CYS A 348 10.71 -9.00 11.80
N SER A 349 11.41 -9.37 10.73
CA SER A 349 12.86 -9.23 10.59
C SER A 349 13.37 -7.79 10.48
N MET A 350 12.48 -6.81 10.33
CA MET A 350 12.85 -5.39 10.24
C MET A 350 13.26 -4.80 11.60
N TYR A 351 12.76 -5.37 12.70
CA TYR A 351 13.08 -4.95 14.05
C TYR A 351 14.15 -5.87 14.63
N LEU A 352 15.26 -5.28 15.04
CA LEU A 352 16.48 -5.99 15.42
C LEU A 352 16.61 -6.14 16.94
N GLY A 353 15.98 -5.26 17.71
CA GLY A 353 15.96 -5.33 19.17
C GLY A 353 15.03 -4.33 19.80
N ILE A 354 14.61 -4.57 21.04
CA ILE A 354 13.76 -3.66 21.82
C ILE A 354 14.51 -3.29 23.10
N GLU A 355 14.65 -1.99 23.36
CA GLU A 355 15.26 -1.49 24.59
C GLU A 355 14.20 -1.20 25.64
N SER A 356 13.11 -0.55 25.24
CA SER A 356 12.05 -0.13 26.16
C SER A 356 10.70 0.03 25.47
N LEU A 357 9.65 0.02 26.28
CA LEU A 357 8.29 0.35 25.86
C LEU A 357 7.59 1.18 26.93
N TRP A 358 6.67 2.04 26.52
CA TRP A 358 5.89 2.84 27.46
C TRP A 358 4.51 3.19 26.94
N ASN A 359 3.60 3.43 27.87
CA ASN A 359 2.28 3.97 27.59
C ASN A 359 1.98 5.10 28.57
N ASP A 360 0.71 5.48 28.69
CA ASP A 360 0.25 6.53 29.58
C ASP A 360 0.22 6.12 31.08
N HIS A 361 0.57 4.88 31.41
CA HIS A 361 0.57 4.36 32.78
C HIS A 361 1.97 4.12 33.32
N ASN A 362 2.87 3.55 32.51
CA ASN A 362 4.20 3.13 32.98
C ASN A 362 5.24 3.08 31.85
N TYR A 363 6.49 2.86 32.27
CA TYR A 363 7.63 2.63 31.43
C TYR A 363 8.25 1.27 31.79
N TRP A 364 8.51 0.45 30.78
CA TRP A 364 9.10 -0.87 30.92
C TRP A 364 10.41 -0.96 30.14
N VAL A 365 11.42 -1.51 30.79
CA VAL A 365 12.72 -1.84 30.20
C VAL A 365 12.74 -3.31 29.83
N ASN A 366 13.18 -3.61 28.62
CA ASN A 366 13.38 -5.00 28.21
C ASN A 366 14.64 -5.55 28.88
N MET A 367 14.52 -6.68 29.57
CA MET A 367 15.65 -7.39 30.21
C MET A 367 16.04 -8.68 29.47
N GLN A 368 15.42 -8.94 28.32
CA GLN A 368 15.64 -10.12 27.50
C GLN A 368 16.77 -9.89 26.49
N ASP A 369 17.42 -10.97 26.06
CA ASP A 369 18.46 -10.92 25.03
C ASP A 369 17.83 -10.72 23.63
N CYS A 370 18.30 -9.69 22.91
CA CYS A 370 17.88 -9.36 21.55
C CYS A 370 18.97 -9.64 20.50
N SER A 371 20.06 -10.32 20.86
CA SER A 371 21.20 -10.59 19.98
C SER A 371 20.84 -11.33 18.68
N THR A 372 19.75 -12.11 18.71
CA THR A 372 19.24 -12.89 17.58
C THR A 372 17.98 -12.29 16.93
N GLY A 373 17.62 -11.05 17.29
CA GLY A 373 16.38 -10.40 16.86
C GLY A 373 15.30 -10.42 17.94
N ILE A 374 14.04 -10.23 17.53
CA ILE A 374 12.90 -10.05 18.45
C ILE A 374 11.88 -11.19 18.46
N SER A 375 12.04 -12.20 17.60
CA SER A 375 11.02 -13.24 17.36
C SER A 375 10.75 -14.15 18.56
N HIS A 376 11.73 -14.33 19.45
CA HIS A 376 11.62 -15.16 20.66
C HIS A 376 11.22 -14.37 21.92
N LEU A 377 10.99 -13.06 21.81
CA LEU A 377 10.69 -12.22 22.97
C LEU A 377 9.31 -12.53 23.56
N ASN A 378 9.22 -12.52 24.88
CA ASN A 378 7.95 -12.59 25.61
C ASN A 378 7.39 -11.16 25.77
N TYR A 379 6.16 -10.93 25.32
CA TYR A 379 5.47 -9.64 25.39
C TYR A 379 4.50 -9.53 26.57
N ASN A 380 4.51 -10.48 27.50
CA ASN A 380 3.77 -10.36 28.75
C ASN A 380 4.49 -9.40 29.71
N LEU A 381 4.04 -8.15 29.77
CA LEU A 381 4.65 -7.08 30.58
C LEU A 381 4.55 -7.30 32.10
N ASN A 382 3.79 -8.31 32.54
CA ASN A 382 3.71 -8.69 33.96
C ASN A 382 4.84 -9.67 34.36
N ASP A 383 5.60 -10.20 33.41
CA ASP A 383 6.72 -11.08 33.69
C ASP A 383 7.96 -10.27 34.08
N SER A 384 8.25 -10.21 35.39
CA SER A 384 9.39 -9.47 35.95
C SER A 384 10.76 -10.00 35.54
N LEU A 385 10.84 -11.20 34.95
CA LEU A 385 12.10 -11.70 34.40
C LEU A 385 12.40 -11.11 33.03
N CYS A 386 11.35 -10.76 32.28
CA CYS A 386 11.44 -10.24 30.92
C CYS A 386 11.38 -8.71 30.89
N TRP A 387 10.56 -8.10 31.75
CA TRP A 387 10.28 -6.66 31.76
C TRP A 387 10.43 -6.08 33.16
N GLU A 388 11.26 -5.04 33.27
CA GLU A 388 11.39 -4.25 34.49
C GLU A 388 10.59 -2.96 34.35
N TYR A 389 9.65 -2.71 35.27
CA TYR A 389 8.81 -1.52 35.25
C TYR A 389 9.38 -0.42 36.14
N LEU A 390 9.19 0.84 35.75
CA LEU A 390 9.64 2.00 36.53
C LEU A 390 8.74 2.26 37.75
N LEU A 391 7.42 2.27 37.53
CA LEU A 391 6.42 2.58 38.55
C LEU A 391 5.78 1.28 39.07
N PRO A 392 5.86 0.98 40.37
CA PRO A 392 5.15 -0.17 40.94
C PRO A 392 3.64 0.01 40.76
N ASN A 393 3.02 -0.83 39.93
CA ASN A 393 1.56 -0.82 39.75
C ASN A 393 0.86 -1.37 41.01
N ASP A 394 -0.10 -0.62 41.56
CA ASP A 394 -1.04 -1.10 42.60
C ASP A 394 -2.03 -2.18 42.07
N SER A 395 -2.01 -2.48 40.77
CA SER A 395 -2.93 -3.41 40.11
C SER A 395 -2.79 -4.89 40.51
N LEU A 396 -1.84 -5.23 41.39
CA LEU A 396 -1.61 -6.61 41.87
C LEU A 396 -2.57 -7.06 42.99
N PHE A 397 -3.63 -6.29 43.30
CA PHE A 397 -4.70 -6.74 44.20
C PHE A 397 -5.84 -7.45 43.45
N ILE A 398 -5.69 -8.77 43.29
CA ILE A 398 -6.75 -9.79 43.34
C ILE A 398 -7.75 -9.81 42.15
N GLU A 399 -7.42 -10.56 41.09
CA GLU A 399 -8.45 -11.35 40.39
C GLU A 399 -8.88 -12.50 41.30
N ARG A 400 -9.91 -12.27 42.12
CA ARG A 400 -10.69 -13.37 42.71
C ARG A 400 -11.76 -13.75 41.70
N THR A 401 -11.47 -14.81 40.97
CA THR A 401 -12.39 -15.90 40.60
C THR A 401 -13.86 -15.49 40.49
N GLY A 402 -14.35 -15.45 39.24
CA GLY A 402 -15.73 -15.20 38.91
C GLY A 402 -16.71 -16.11 39.65
N PHE A 403 -17.75 -15.49 40.20
CA PHE A 403 -19.09 -16.06 40.23
C PHE A 403 -20.07 -15.01 39.73
N SER A 404 -20.81 -15.40 38.70
CA SER A 404 -21.88 -14.65 38.05
C SER A 404 -23.11 -14.52 38.95
N SER A 405 -23.66 -13.31 39.08
CA SER A 405 -25.11 -13.14 39.18
C SER A 405 -25.54 -11.72 38.78
N ILE A 406 -26.39 -11.69 37.76
CA ILE A 406 -27.18 -10.58 37.25
C ILE A 406 -28.13 -10.04 38.34
N GLN A 407 -28.19 -8.72 38.56
CA GLN A 407 -29.45 -7.94 38.63
C GLN A 407 -29.24 -6.42 38.75
N ARG A 408 -30.23 -5.71 38.21
CA ARG A 408 -30.39 -4.25 37.96
C ARG A 408 -30.49 -3.38 39.23
N PRO A 409 -30.42 -2.03 39.11
CA PRO A 409 -30.27 -1.13 40.24
C PRO A 409 -31.62 -0.68 40.81
N ASP A 410 -31.70 -0.49 42.12
CA ASP A 410 -32.68 0.39 42.76
C ASP A 410 -32.13 1.02 44.05
N MET A 411 -32.67 2.19 44.35
CA MET A 411 -32.22 3.23 45.28
C MET A 411 -32.75 3.01 46.72
N PHE A 412 -32.04 3.61 47.70
CA PHE A 412 -32.39 3.93 49.11
C PHE A 412 -31.73 3.15 50.28
N ASN A 413 -30.84 3.89 50.97
CA ASN A 413 -30.72 4.18 52.42
C ASN A 413 -30.64 3.11 53.53
N LEU A 414 -29.77 3.48 54.51
CA LEU A 414 -29.74 3.24 55.97
C LEU A 414 -28.84 2.13 56.58
N GLN A 415 -27.89 2.64 57.38
CA GLN A 415 -27.44 2.23 58.73
C GLN A 415 -26.50 1.03 58.95
N SER A 416 -25.35 1.40 59.54
CA SER A 416 -24.46 0.71 60.49
C SER A 416 -24.67 -0.76 60.83
N THR A 417 -23.59 -1.53 60.83
CA THR A 417 -23.13 -2.25 62.04
C THR A 417 -21.68 -2.67 61.91
N MET A 418 -20.94 -2.43 62.99
CA MET A 418 -19.61 -2.98 63.25
C MET A 418 -19.66 -4.51 63.24
N ASN A 419 -18.65 -5.17 62.68
CA ASN A 419 -18.09 -6.37 63.26
C ASN A 419 -16.66 -6.62 62.78
N SER A 420 -15.79 -6.69 63.77
CA SER A 420 -14.38 -7.05 63.70
C SER A 420 -14.19 -8.53 63.36
N LYS A 421 -13.16 -8.82 62.58
CA LYS A 421 -12.36 -10.05 62.64
C LYS A 421 -11.08 -9.85 61.83
N THR A 422 -9.95 -9.82 62.54
CA THR A 422 -8.61 -10.05 61.99
C THR A 422 -8.55 -11.45 61.36
N PRO A 423 -7.70 -11.65 60.34
CA PRO A 423 -6.56 -12.51 60.65
C PRO A 423 -5.24 -12.11 59.94
N THR A 424 -4.15 -12.46 60.63
CA THR A 424 -2.87 -12.95 60.12
C THR A 424 -2.06 -12.09 59.13
N THR A 425 -1.04 -11.46 59.71
CA THR A 425 0.30 -11.22 59.13
C THR A 425 0.72 -12.30 58.14
N ASN A 426 1.01 -11.87 56.90
CA ASN A 426 1.88 -12.57 55.96
C ASN A 426 2.82 -11.55 55.31
N HIS A 427 4.06 -11.98 55.10
CA HIS A 427 5.25 -11.23 54.76
C HIS A 427 5.06 -10.15 53.67
N LEU A 428 5.41 -8.91 54.02
CA LEU A 428 5.58 -7.80 53.09
C LEU A 428 6.92 -7.98 52.34
N VAL A 429 6.84 -8.05 51.02
CA VAL A 429 8.01 -7.99 50.12
C VAL A 429 8.44 -6.54 50.01
N SER A 430 9.71 -6.28 50.36
CA SER A 430 10.38 -4.98 50.27
C SER A 430 10.54 -4.52 48.80
N PRO A 431 10.78 -3.21 48.53
CA PRO A 431 11.10 -2.74 47.19
C PRO A 431 12.42 -3.39 46.75
N LEU A 432 12.39 -4.07 45.61
CA LEU A 432 13.58 -4.68 45.03
C LEU A 432 14.48 -3.57 44.49
N LEU A 433 15.64 -3.40 45.14
CA LEU A 433 16.86 -2.97 44.46
C LEU A 433 17.07 -3.89 43.26
N ILE A 434 17.48 -3.35 42.12
CA ILE A 434 17.79 -4.16 40.94
C ILE A 434 18.91 -5.15 41.33
N VAL A 435 18.60 -6.45 41.37
CA VAL A 435 19.55 -7.52 41.74
C VAL A 435 19.98 -8.26 40.47
N PRO A 436 21.29 -8.46 40.21
CA PRO A 436 21.75 -9.22 39.05
C PRO A 436 21.36 -10.70 39.12
N ASN A 437 20.98 -11.29 37.98
CA ASN A 437 20.51 -12.68 37.82
C ASN A 437 21.60 -13.78 37.99
N SER A 438 22.74 -13.51 38.62
CA SER A 438 23.86 -14.47 38.73
C SER A 438 23.80 -15.42 39.95
N LEU A 439 22.75 -15.37 40.78
CA LEU A 439 22.67 -16.17 42.02
C LEU A 439 21.36 -16.95 42.21
N LYS A 440 20.78 -17.48 41.14
CA LYS A 440 19.75 -18.54 41.25
C LYS A 440 20.28 -19.84 40.66
N SER A 441 21.19 -20.49 41.41
CA SER A 441 21.55 -21.88 41.14
C SER A 441 20.38 -22.79 41.49
N LYS A 442 20.15 -23.75 40.60
CA LYS A 442 19.37 -24.98 40.76
C LYS A 442 19.47 -25.53 42.17
N ASP A 443 18.33 -25.90 42.75
CA ASP A 443 18.16 -27.21 43.36
C ASP A 443 16.66 -27.53 43.45
N ASN A 444 16.25 -28.56 42.71
CA ASN A 444 14.93 -29.15 42.77
C ASN A 444 15.10 -30.60 43.24
N ASN A 445 14.26 -30.98 44.20
CA ASN A 445 13.90 -32.32 44.65
C ASN A 445 14.96 -33.19 45.34
N TYR A 446 14.72 -33.47 46.63
CA TYR A 446 14.21 -34.78 47.06
C TYR A 446 13.31 -34.64 48.30
N ASN A 447 12.06 -35.08 48.19
CA ASN A 447 11.21 -35.42 49.32
C ASN A 447 11.74 -36.71 49.97
N SER A 448 11.98 -36.70 51.28
CA SER A 448 11.69 -37.89 52.10
C SER A 448 11.39 -37.50 53.54
N SER A 449 10.23 -37.97 53.99
CA SER A 449 9.65 -37.81 55.31
C SER A 449 10.46 -38.56 56.37
N PHE A 450 10.74 -37.95 57.53
CA PHE A 450 10.87 -38.68 58.80
C PHE A 450 10.53 -37.77 59.98
N ASN A 451 9.58 -38.24 60.80
CA ASN A 451 9.28 -37.72 62.14
C ASN A 451 10.40 -38.09 63.12
N LEU A 452 10.69 -37.21 64.10
CA LEU A 452 10.55 -37.44 65.55
C LEU A 452 11.46 -36.51 66.40
N ASN A 453 10.78 -35.87 67.36
CA ASN A 453 11.14 -35.60 68.75
C ASN A 453 12.25 -34.62 69.18
N ASP A 454 11.79 -33.80 70.14
CA ASP A 454 12.50 -33.10 71.22
C ASP A 454 13.60 -33.91 71.90
N ASN A 455 14.76 -33.28 72.13
CA ASN A 455 15.31 -32.91 73.44
C ASN A 455 16.81 -32.58 73.35
N ASP A 456 17.28 -31.86 74.37
CA ASP A 456 18.66 -31.56 74.77
C ASP A 456 19.29 -30.34 74.05
N ALA A 457 19.27 -29.14 74.65
CA ALA A 457 19.93 -28.67 75.87
C ALA A 457 21.47 -28.53 75.77
N HIS A 458 21.90 -27.32 76.14
CA HIS A 458 23.21 -26.89 76.64
C HIS A 458 24.25 -26.24 75.69
N CYS A 459 24.37 -24.92 75.93
CA CYS A 459 25.60 -24.17 76.20
C CYS A 459 26.58 -23.94 75.04
N LEU A 460 26.80 -22.66 74.69
CA LEU A 460 27.81 -21.84 75.39
C LEU A 460 27.63 -20.35 75.06
N ILE A 461 27.65 -19.56 76.13
CA ILE A 461 27.75 -18.10 76.18
C ILE A 461 29.24 -17.77 76.24
N ASP A 462 29.67 -16.74 75.52
CA ASP A 462 30.49 -15.62 76.03
C ASP A 462 31.33 -14.98 74.91
N SER A 463 31.06 -13.71 74.61
CA SER A 463 31.93 -12.60 75.00
C SER A 463 31.59 -11.33 74.21
N ALA A 464 30.98 -10.37 74.91
CA ALA A 464 30.93 -8.97 74.54
C ALA A 464 32.10 -8.23 75.21
N HIS A 465 32.71 -7.27 74.50
CA HIS A 465 33.10 -5.91 74.95
C HIS A 465 34.08 -5.32 73.90
N GLN A 466 33.70 -4.34 73.08
CA GLN A 466 33.46 -2.91 73.37
C GLN A 466 34.77 -2.09 73.40
N VAL A 467 35.02 -1.34 72.31
CA VAL A 467 35.69 -0.03 72.36
C VAL A 467 34.93 0.94 71.45
N ARG A 468 34.46 2.02 72.05
CA ARG A 468 33.82 3.19 71.43
C ARG A 468 34.83 3.99 70.60
N GLY A 469 34.41 4.43 69.43
CA GLY A 469 34.92 5.62 68.74
C GLY A 469 33.74 6.37 68.14
N ASN A 470 33.36 7.51 68.73
CA ASN A 470 32.27 8.37 68.28
C ASN A 470 32.62 9.03 66.93
N LEU A 471 31.83 8.76 65.90
CA LEU A 471 31.63 9.69 64.78
C LEU A 471 30.13 9.97 64.68
N HIS A 472 29.81 11.24 64.93
CA HIS A 472 28.46 11.76 65.06
C HIS A 472 27.82 11.84 63.66
N VAL A 473 27.13 10.78 63.23
CA VAL A 473 26.18 10.88 62.12
C VAL A 473 24.87 11.40 62.73
N LYS A 474 24.44 12.58 62.26
CA LYS A 474 23.11 13.10 62.58
C LYS A 474 22.08 12.12 62.05
N SER A 475 21.30 11.55 62.96
CA SER A 475 20.07 10.82 62.69
C SER A 475 19.10 11.72 61.92
N LEU A 476 18.98 11.55 60.60
CA LEU A 476 17.73 11.89 59.90
C LEU A 476 16.79 10.71 60.11
N GLY A 477 15.98 10.83 61.16
CA GLY A 477 14.97 9.85 61.50
C GLY A 477 13.81 9.86 60.50
N ASN A 478 13.21 8.67 60.37
CA ASN A 478 11.83 8.43 59.93
C ASN A 478 11.47 8.76 58.48
N LEU A 479 11.89 7.91 57.53
CA LEU A 479 10.92 7.42 56.56
C LEU A 479 10.61 5.97 56.93
N GLN A 480 9.55 5.81 57.72
CA GLN A 480 8.87 4.51 57.83
C GLN A 480 8.44 4.08 56.43
N ASN A 481 8.66 2.79 56.17
CA ASN A 481 8.08 1.98 55.11
C ASN A 481 6.66 2.43 54.73
N THR A 482 6.59 3.34 53.78
CA THR A 482 5.39 3.66 53.03
C THR A 482 5.80 3.33 51.61
N PRO A 483 5.12 2.40 50.90
CA PRO A 483 5.37 2.27 49.47
C PRO A 483 5.23 3.67 48.88
N LEU A 484 6.26 4.15 48.19
CA LEU A 484 6.16 5.40 47.44
C LEU A 484 5.08 5.15 46.38
N GLN A 485 3.84 5.47 46.73
CA GLN A 485 2.71 5.49 45.81
C GLN A 485 2.93 6.71 44.92
N LEU A 486 3.86 6.55 43.97
CA LEU A 486 4.25 7.58 43.04
C LEU A 486 3.22 7.55 41.91
N ASP A 487 2.09 8.22 42.13
CA ASP A 487 1.06 8.39 41.10
C ASP A 487 1.63 9.20 39.93
N LEU A 488 1.42 8.70 38.71
CA LEU A 488 1.83 9.41 37.50
C LEU A 488 1.15 10.80 37.43
N PRO A 489 1.92 11.89 37.22
CA PRO A 489 1.34 13.20 36.96
C PRO A 489 0.43 13.17 35.71
N PRO A 490 -0.58 14.05 35.62
CA PRO A 490 -1.34 14.20 34.39
C PRO A 490 -0.43 14.64 33.24
N SER A 491 -0.83 14.37 32.00
CA SER A 491 -0.08 14.83 30.84
C SER A 491 0.10 16.36 30.87
N TRP A 492 1.32 16.82 30.60
CA TRP A 492 1.66 18.23 30.51
C TRP A 492 1.29 18.85 29.14
N THR A 493 0.94 18.01 28.17
CA THR A 493 0.69 18.39 26.78
C THR A 493 -0.68 19.02 26.59
N LEU A 494 -0.83 19.80 25.52
CA LEU A 494 -2.15 20.29 25.11
C LEU A 494 -2.99 19.15 24.51
N PRO A 495 -4.33 19.18 24.66
CA PRO A 495 -5.21 18.24 23.96
C PRO A 495 -4.99 18.30 22.45
N ILE A 496 -4.96 17.14 21.81
CA ILE A 496 -4.75 17.04 20.36
C ILE A 496 -5.96 17.65 19.66
N HIS A 497 -5.73 18.69 18.84
CA HIS A 497 -6.75 19.30 18.03
C HIS A 497 -6.35 19.29 16.56
N ILE A 498 -7.15 18.64 15.72
CA ILE A 498 -6.96 18.58 14.27
C ILE A 498 -8.13 19.29 13.60
N GLU A 499 -7.86 20.45 13.03
CA GLU A 499 -8.87 21.20 12.27
C GLU A 499 -9.42 20.36 11.12
N GLN A 500 -10.72 20.49 10.83
CA GLN A 500 -11.36 19.71 9.76
C GLN A 500 -10.72 19.98 8.39
N LYS A 501 -10.23 21.20 8.15
CA LYS A 501 -9.51 21.56 6.93
C LYS A 501 -8.22 20.74 6.78
N LEU A 502 -7.41 20.66 7.85
CA LEU A 502 -6.17 19.89 7.87
C LEU A 502 -6.43 18.38 7.76
N PHE A 503 -7.43 17.88 8.48
CA PHE A 503 -7.85 16.48 8.38
C PHE A 503 -8.23 16.09 6.94
N LYS A 504 -9.02 16.93 6.26
CA LYS A 504 -9.41 16.73 4.85
C LYS A 504 -8.24 16.88 3.88
N LEU A 505 -7.29 17.77 4.18
CA LEU A 505 -6.09 17.92 3.37
C LEU A 505 -5.24 16.65 3.43
N ARG A 506 -5.22 15.92 4.54
CA ARG A 506 -4.57 14.59 4.72
C ARG A 506 -3.05 14.56 4.55
N TYR A 507 -2.48 15.25 3.57
CA TYR A 507 -1.06 15.33 3.27
C TYR A 507 -0.57 16.76 3.47
N PRO A 508 0.65 16.98 3.99
CA PRO A 508 1.26 18.30 3.99
C PRO A 508 1.34 18.86 2.56
N ASN A 509 0.92 20.10 2.35
CA ASN A 509 0.80 20.75 1.02
C ASN A 509 -0.15 20.06 0.01
N GLY A 510 -0.86 19.01 0.44
CA GLY A 510 -1.87 18.31 -0.33
C GLY A 510 -1.37 17.29 -1.36
N LEU A 511 -0.10 16.89 -1.27
CA LEU A 511 0.54 15.89 -2.12
C LEU A 511 1.54 15.07 -1.30
N LYS A 512 1.52 13.75 -1.46
CA LYS A 512 2.56 12.86 -0.95
C LYS A 512 3.06 11.93 -2.05
N LYS A 513 4.37 11.92 -2.27
CA LYS A 513 5.04 11.09 -3.27
C LYS A 513 5.82 9.97 -2.57
N LYS A 514 5.66 8.75 -3.06
CA LYS A 514 6.36 7.55 -2.60
C LYS A 514 6.97 6.80 -3.78
N GLN A 515 8.11 6.16 -3.57
CA GLN A 515 8.82 5.39 -4.57
C GLN A 515 8.91 3.93 -4.13
N TYR A 516 8.60 3.02 -5.06
CA TYR A 516 8.62 1.57 -4.87
C TYR A 516 9.42 0.90 -5.98
N LYS A 517 9.53 -0.43 -5.92
CA LYS A 517 10.10 -1.25 -7.01
C LYS A 517 9.33 -0.98 -8.30
N TYR A 518 10.04 -0.49 -9.33
CA TYR A 518 9.52 -0.10 -10.66
C TYR A 518 8.36 0.90 -10.68
N SER A 519 8.10 1.64 -9.60
CA SER A 519 6.93 2.50 -9.58
C SER A 519 7.04 3.71 -8.68
N ILE A 520 6.30 4.75 -9.06
CA ILE A 520 6.14 5.99 -8.30
C ILE A 520 4.66 6.18 -8.04
N VAL A 521 4.30 6.41 -6.78
CA VAL A 521 2.94 6.71 -6.34
C VAL A 521 2.88 8.16 -5.89
N GLU A 522 1.96 8.92 -6.48
CA GLU A 522 1.64 10.29 -6.12
C GLU A 522 0.20 10.31 -5.58
N ASN A 523 0.05 10.55 -4.28
CA ASN A 523 -1.25 10.69 -3.63
C ASN A 523 -1.60 12.17 -3.46
N PHE A 524 -2.80 12.53 -3.86
CA PHE A 524 -3.32 13.90 -3.79
C PHE A 524 -4.48 13.98 -2.81
N SER A 525 -4.59 15.09 -2.08
CA SER A 525 -5.75 15.32 -1.24
C SER A 525 -7.03 15.39 -2.06
N PRO A 526 -8.17 14.93 -1.51
CA PRO A 526 -9.46 15.20 -2.11
C PRO A 526 -9.63 16.70 -2.37
N TYR A 527 -10.02 17.05 -3.61
CA TYR A 527 -10.25 18.43 -4.07
C TYR A 527 -9.00 19.33 -4.14
N SER A 528 -7.77 18.81 -3.99
CA SER A 528 -6.58 19.63 -4.24
C SER A 528 -6.34 19.87 -5.73
N GLN A 529 -6.59 18.84 -6.55
CA GLN A 529 -6.48 18.92 -8.01
C GLN A 529 -7.80 19.36 -8.64
N CYS A 530 -7.72 20.22 -9.65
CA CYS A 530 -8.90 20.76 -10.34
C CYS A 530 -9.64 19.72 -11.20
N ASP A 531 -8.96 18.65 -11.59
CA ASP A 531 -9.47 17.51 -12.35
C ASP A 531 -10.01 16.37 -11.47
N GLY A 532 -9.94 16.52 -10.15
CA GLY A 532 -10.38 15.49 -9.19
C GLY A 532 -9.44 14.29 -9.09
N LEU A 533 -8.18 14.39 -9.57
CA LEU A 533 -7.17 13.35 -9.40
C LEU A 533 -6.82 13.17 -7.90
N ILE A 534 -6.87 11.92 -7.44
CA ILE A 534 -6.54 11.56 -6.04
C ILE A 534 -5.32 10.65 -5.93
N LEU A 535 -5.02 9.88 -6.98
CA LEU A 535 -3.87 8.98 -7.02
C LEU A 535 -3.35 8.88 -8.44
N LYS A 536 -2.03 8.97 -8.60
CA LYS A 536 -1.33 8.67 -9.86
C LYS A 536 -0.20 7.68 -9.58
N LEU A 537 -0.26 6.55 -10.27
CA LEU A 537 0.74 5.49 -10.25
C LEU A 537 1.45 5.48 -11.60
N THR A 538 2.75 5.67 -11.59
CA THR A 538 3.61 5.54 -12.79
C THR A 538 4.43 4.27 -12.65
N ILE A 539 4.31 3.37 -13.63
CA ILE A 539 4.97 2.08 -13.67
C ILE A 539 6.10 2.16 -14.71
N PHE A 540 7.28 1.70 -14.34
CA PHE A 540 8.50 1.77 -15.14
C PHE A 540 8.95 0.37 -15.58
N GLN A 541 9.71 0.32 -16.67
CA GLN A 541 10.34 -0.91 -17.13
C GLN A 541 11.58 -1.25 -16.30
N ASP A 542 12.28 -0.22 -15.87
CA ASP A 542 13.58 -0.28 -15.25
C ASP A 542 13.55 0.21 -13.80
N ARG A 543 14.50 -0.29 -13.01
CA ARG A 543 14.62 0.06 -11.59
C ARG A 543 15.16 1.48 -11.36
N GLU A 544 15.78 2.08 -12.38
CA GLU A 544 16.28 3.47 -12.36
C GLU A 544 15.17 4.50 -12.64
N LEU A 545 13.95 4.05 -12.91
CA LEU A 545 12.75 4.87 -13.14
C LEU A 545 12.92 5.84 -14.32
N THR A 546 13.62 5.40 -15.37
CA THR A 546 13.89 6.20 -16.57
C THR A 546 12.87 5.98 -17.68
N ASN A 547 12.37 4.75 -17.85
CA ASN A 547 11.49 4.35 -18.94
C ASN A 547 10.09 3.99 -18.42
N PRO A 548 9.15 4.96 -18.37
CA PRO A 548 7.78 4.68 -17.93
C PRO A 548 7.02 3.87 -19.00
N ILE A 549 6.34 2.81 -18.57
CA ILE A 549 5.51 1.92 -19.41
C ILE A 549 4.04 2.32 -19.34
N GLU A 550 3.52 2.50 -18.13
CA GLU A 550 2.10 2.66 -17.87
C GLU A 550 1.88 3.75 -16.81
N VAL A 551 0.86 4.57 -17.01
CA VAL A 551 0.38 5.54 -16.01
C VAL A 551 -1.06 5.18 -15.66
N ARG A 552 -1.34 4.98 -14.38
CA ARG A 552 -2.70 4.77 -13.85
C ARG A 552 -3.09 5.96 -12.99
N GLU A 553 -4.22 6.54 -13.30
CA GLU A 553 -4.79 7.71 -12.63
C GLU A 553 -6.11 7.29 -12.01
N THR A 554 -6.31 7.62 -10.74
CA THR A 554 -7.59 7.41 -10.03
C THR A 554 -8.15 8.76 -9.65
N TYR A 555 -9.44 8.93 -9.89
CA TYR A 555 -10.17 10.18 -9.73
C TYR A 555 -11.31 9.99 -8.74
N ALA A 556 -11.69 11.09 -8.09
CA ALA A 556 -12.87 11.16 -7.24
C ALA A 556 -13.63 12.46 -7.47
N ASN A 557 -14.93 12.43 -7.20
CA ASN A 557 -15.81 13.60 -7.22
C ASN A 557 -15.90 14.33 -8.58
N ARG A 558 -15.66 13.62 -9.68
CA ARG A 558 -15.80 14.18 -11.03
C ARG A 558 -17.25 14.18 -11.49
N LYS A 559 -17.65 15.24 -12.21
CA LYS A 559 -19.00 15.40 -12.79
C LYS A 559 -19.32 14.34 -13.84
N ASP A 560 -18.33 13.94 -14.63
CA ASP A 560 -18.44 12.93 -15.68
C ASP A 560 -18.34 11.49 -15.16
N LYS A 561 -18.22 11.31 -13.83
CA LYS A 561 -18.11 10.01 -13.15
C LYS A 561 -16.88 9.20 -13.54
N LEU A 562 -15.83 9.79 -14.12
CA LEU A 562 -14.58 9.08 -14.37
C LEU A 562 -13.96 8.65 -13.01
N ILE A 563 -13.71 7.35 -12.84
CA ILE A 563 -13.08 6.76 -11.65
C ILE A 563 -11.61 6.51 -11.90
N SER A 564 -11.26 5.95 -13.06
CA SER A 564 -9.87 5.61 -13.34
C SER A 564 -9.53 5.74 -14.82
N ARG A 565 -8.27 6.07 -15.09
CA ARG A 565 -7.68 6.04 -16.42
C ARG A 565 -6.37 5.27 -16.36
N SER A 566 -6.17 4.28 -17.22
CA SER A 566 -4.85 3.72 -17.50
C SER A 566 -4.37 4.14 -18.87
N THR A 567 -3.09 4.50 -18.98
CA THR A 567 -2.45 4.91 -20.23
C THR A 567 -1.20 4.09 -20.44
N ILE A 568 -1.17 3.29 -21.49
CA ILE A 568 0.03 2.58 -21.96
C ILE A 568 0.83 3.55 -22.82
N LEU A 569 2.01 3.97 -22.35
CA LEU A 569 2.78 5.04 -22.96
C LEU A 569 3.38 4.65 -24.32
N ARG A 570 3.80 3.38 -24.49
CA ARG A 570 4.37 2.89 -25.76
C ARG A 570 3.38 3.02 -26.92
N THR A 571 2.12 2.69 -26.69
CA THR A 571 1.07 2.65 -27.72
C THR A 571 0.18 3.88 -27.68
N ASN A 572 0.24 4.69 -26.62
CA ASN A 572 -0.74 5.71 -26.27
C ASN A 572 -2.18 5.17 -26.21
N TRP A 573 -2.33 3.90 -25.81
CA TRP A 573 -3.63 3.29 -25.55
C TRP A 573 -4.14 3.74 -24.19
N ILE A 574 -5.36 4.25 -24.16
CA ILE A 574 -6.02 4.75 -22.95
C ILE A 574 -7.23 3.87 -22.68
N VAL A 575 -7.39 3.44 -21.43
CA VAL A 575 -8.63 2.83 -20.94
C VAL A 575 -9.19 3.71 -19.83
N GLU A 576 -10.41 4.22 -20.02
CA GLU A 576 -11.15 5.00 -19.04
C GLU A 576 -12.28 4.16 -18.45
N LYS A 577 -12.42 4.18 -17.12
CA LYS A 577 -13.52 3.54 -16.40
C LYS A 577 -14.35 4.56 -15.64
N PHE A 578 -15.66 4.43 -15.73
CA PHE A 578 -16.63 5.35 -15.16
C PHE A 578 -17.49 4.66 -14.09
N ASP A 579 -17.97 5.46 -13.15
CA ASP A 579 -18.92 5.02 -12.13
C ASP A 579 -20.31 4.79 -12.73
N HIS A 580 -21.11 4.00 -12.01
CA HIS A 580 -22.52 3.80 -12.30
C HIS A 580 -23.27 5.14 -12.16
N GLY A 581 -24.38 5.29 -12.90
CA GLY A 581 -25.17 6.53 -12.88
C GLY A 581 -24.67 7.64 -13.80
N ARG A 582 -23.86 7.31 -14.81
CA ARG A 582 -23.64 8.20 -15.97
C ARG A 582 -24.89 8.22 -16.86
N GLU A 583 -25.90 8.98 -16.44
CA GLU A 583 -27.25 9.02 -17.03
C GLU A 583 -27.27 9.29 -18.55
N THR A 584 -26.27 9.96 -19.10
CA THR A 584 -26.27 10.34 -20.53
C THR A 584 -25.87 9.21 -21.47
N SER A 585 -25.06 8.23 -21.01
CA SER A 585 -24.54 7.19 -21.91
C SER A 585 -24.45 5.80 -21.30
N HIS A 586 -24.52 5.67 -19.97
CA HIS A 586 -24.34 4.40 -19.26
C HIS A 586 -23.03 3.69 -19.66
N LEU A 587 -22.00 4.47 -19.99
CA LEU A 587 -20.70 3.97 -20.41
C LEU A 587 -19.90 3.58 -19.18
N ILE A 588 -19.49 2.32 -19.09
CA ILE A 588 -18.69 1.77 -17.99
C ILE A 588 -17.20 1.88 -18.33
N GLU A 589 -16.83 1.48 -19.54
CA GLU A 589 -15.43 1.42 -19.95
C GLU A 589 -15.25 1.89 -21.40
N HIS A 590 -14.18 2.62 -21.67
CA HIS A 590 -13.84 3.10 -23.00
C HIS A 590 -12.33 2.98 -23.26
N GLY A 591 -11.96 2.11 -24.20
CA GLY A 591 -10.59 1.93 -24.65
C GLY A 591 -10.35 2.59 -26.00
N TYR A 592 -9.33 3.44 -26.14
CA TYR A 592 -9.02 4.14 -27.39
C TYR A 592 -7.56 4.62 -27.46
N TYR A 593 -7.06 4.90 -28.67
CA TYR A 593 -5.74 5.52 -28.86
C TYR A 593 -5.81 7.06 -28.75
N LYS A 594 -4.96 7.67 -27.91
CA LYS A 594 -4.90 9.13 -27.71
C LYS A 594 -4.70 9.93 -28.99
N THR A 595 -3.93 9.38 -29.93
CA THR A 595 -3.55 10.01 -31.20
C THR A 595 -4.65 9.93 -32.26
N GLN A 596 -5.61 9.02 -32.10
CA GLN A 596 -6.68 8.81 -33.07
C GLN A 596 -7.92 9.60 -32.64
N GLN A 597 -8.08 10.80 -33.19
CA GLN A 597 -9.27 11.62 -32.98
C GLN A 597 -10.10 11.64 -34.26
N GLY A 598 -11.34 11.14 -34.18
CA GLY A 598 -12.24 11.06 -35.33
C GLY A 598 -13.39 10.07 -35.12
N VAL A 599 -14.29 10.01 -36.11
CA VAL A 599 -15.43 9.08 -36.09
C VAL A 599 -15.00 7.64 -36.40
N HIS A 600 -13.95 7.47 -37.20
CA HIS A 600 -13.43 6.18 -37.68
C HIS A 600 -12.07 5.86 -37.05
N THR A 601 -12.09 5.53 -35.76
CA THR A 601 -10.90 5.25 -34.97
C THR A 601 -11.03 3.91 -34.25
N ILE A 602 -9.90 3.30 -33.91
CA ILE A 602 -9.89 2.03 -33.19
C ILE A 602 -10.23 2.33 -31.72
N ARG A 603 -11.36 1.78 -31.27
CA ARG A 603 -11.84 1.92 -29.89
C ARG A 603 -12.83 0.83 -29.53
N TYR A 604 -12.98 0.56 -28.24
CA TYR A 604 -14.10 -0.22 -27.73
C TYR A 604 -14.81 0.53 -26.61
N MET A 605 -16.10 0.26 -26.46
CA MET A 605 -16.95 0.81 -25.42
C MET A 605 -17.73 -0.32 -24.77
N ILE A 606 -17.76 -0.35 -23.45
CA ILE A 606 -18.57 -1.27 -22.65
C ILE A 606 -19.60 -0.43 -21.92
N PHE A 607 -20.85 -0.86 -21.99
CA PHE A 607 -22.01 -0.16 -21.44
C PHE A 607 -22.72 -1.02 -20.40
N ASP A 608 -23.40 -0.33 -19.49
CA ASP A 608 -24.38 -0.95 -18.61
C ASP A 608 -25.67 -1.21 -19.39
N HIS A 609 -25.85 -2.46 -19.83
CA HIS A 609 -27.02 -2.86 -20.61
C HIS A 609 -28.33 -2.78 -19.85
N ASP A 610 -28.33 -2.98 -18.53
CA ASP A 610 -29.56 -2.99 -17.71
C ASP A 610 -30.16 -1.59 -17.63
N ALA A 611 -29.29 -0.57 -17.65
CA ALA A 611 -29.71 0.84 -17.63
C ALA A 611 -30.08 1.38 -19.02
N ARG A 612 -29.71 0.69 -20.10
CA ARG A 612 -29.95 1.15 -21.48
C ARG A 612 -31.20 0.51 -22.08
N THR A 613 -32.06 1.33 -22.65
CA THR A 613 -33.29 0.86 -23.33
C THR A 613 -33.02 0.05 -24.61
N ASP A 614 -31.86 0.25 -25.24
CA ASP A 614 -31.48 -0.47 -26.47
C ASP A 614 -30.77 -1.81 -26.20
N GLY A 615 -30.45 -2.13 -24.94
CA GLY A 615 -29.75 -3.37 -24.56
C GLY A 615 -28.31 -3.46 -25.07
N LEU A 616 -27.72 -2.37 -25.59
CA LEU A 616 -26.34 -2.36 -26.08
C LEU A 616 -25.38 -2.52 -24.90
N TYR A 617 -24.55 -3.56 -24.89
CA TYR A 617 -23.58 -3.79 -23.81
C TYR A 617 -22.13 -3.61 -24.25
N LYS A 618 -21.84 -3.79 -25.55
CA LYS A 618 -20.48 -3.65 -26.08
C LYS A 618 -20.51 -3.10 -27.50
N ARG A 619 -19.63 -2.14 -27.79
CA ARG A 619 -19.37 -1.66 -29.15
C ARG A 619 -17.87 -1.69 -29.42
N GLU A 620 -17.46 -2.35 -30.49
CA GLU A 620 -16.07 -2.37 -30.95
C GLU A 620 -16.00 -1.70 -32.31
N GLN A 621 -15.05 -0.79 -32.47
CA GLN A 621 -14.89 -0.03 -33.69
C GLN A 621 -13.45 -0.15 -34.17
N THR A 622 -13.30 -0.43 -35.46
CA THR A 622 -12.03 -0.38 -36.18
C THR A 622 -12.06 0.76 -37.19
N LEU A 623 -11.07 0.83 -38.10
CA LEU A 623 -11.04 1.86 -39.14
C LEU A 623 -12.21 1.76 -40.12
N ASN A 624 -12.67 0.54 -40.42
CA ASN A 624 -13.68 0.28 -41.46
C ASN A 624 -14.85 -0.59 -40.95
N THR A 625 -14.85 -1.00 -39.68
CA THR A 625 -15.94 -1.82 -39.12
C THR A 625 -16.42 -1.28 -37.78
N MET A 626 -17.70 -1.50 -37.48
CA MET A 626 -18.29 -1.27 -36.17
C MET A 626 -19.14 -2.47 -35.81
N ILE A 627 -18.82 -3.10 -34.68
CA ILE A 627 -19.51 -4.27 -34.14
C ILE A 627 -20.22 -3.85 -32.86
N GLU A 628 -21.47 -4.24 -32.72
CA GLU A 628 -22.34 -3.97 -31.58
C GLU A 628 -22.90 -5.28 -31.05
N HIS A 629 -22.81 -5.47 -29.74
CA HIS A 629 -23.39 -6.62 -29.06
C HIS A 629 -24.47 -6.15 -28.10
N PHE A 630 -25.59 -6.87 -28.13
CA PHE A 630 -26.79 -6.55 -27.38
C PHE A 630 -27.20 -7.70 -26.46
N LYS A 631 -27.90 -7.36 -25.38
CA LYS A 631 -28.50 -8.29 -24.43
C LYS A 631 -29.95 -7.90 -24.17
N ASP A 632 -30.79 -8.89 -23.89
CA ASP A 632 -32.17 -8.74 -23.41
C ASP A 632 -33.08 -7.85 -24.28
N ARG A 633 -32.80 -7.77 -25.58
CA ARG A 633 -33.66 -7.08 -26.53
C ARG A 633 -34.92 -7.88 -26.84
N HIS A 634 -36.06 -7.18 -26.89
CA HIS A 634 -37.36 -7.76 -27.23
C HIS A 634 -37.41 -8.36 -28.65
N ASP A 635 -36.66 -7.78 -29.59
CA ASP A 635 -36.53 -8.26 -30.97
C ASP A 635 -35.51 -9.40 -31.12
N ARG A 636 -34.87 -9.83 -30.04
CA ARG A 636 -33.83 -10.88 -29.98
C ARG A 636 -32.58 -10.59 -30.81
N LEU A 637 -32.38 -9.34 -31.26
CA LEU A 637 -31.11 -8.93 -31.85
C LEU A 637 -30.01 -9.02 -30.80
N TYR A 638 -28.93 -9.75 -31.08
CA TYR A 638 -27.79 -9.87 -30.14
C TYR A 638 -26.48 -9.37 -30.74
N TYR A 639 -26.41 -9.22 -32.06
CA TYR A 639 -25.20 -8.84 -32.77
C TYR A 639 -25.54 -8.01 -34.00
N ARG A 640 -24.84 -6.88 -34.18
CA ARG A 640 -24.85 -6.08 -35.40
C ARG A 640 -23.43 -5.74 -35.80
N GLU A 641 -23.14 -5.82 -37.09
CA GLU A 641 -21.84 -5.47 -37.65
C GLU A 641 -22.02 -4.60 -38.90
N VAL A 642 -21.35 -3.45 -38.92
CA VAL A 642 -21.43 -2.43 -39.97
C VAL A 642 -20.06 -2.29 -40.61
N HIS A 643 -20.00 -2.43 -41.94
CA HIS A 643 -18.82 -2.20 -42.75
C HIS A 643 -18.92 -0.84 -43.46
N PHE A 644 -17.84 -0.09 -43.42
CA PHE A 644 -17.72 1.21 -44.05
C PHE A 644 -16.79 1.16 -45.27
N SER A 645 -17.14 1.93 -46.29
CA SER A 645 -16.36 2.13 -47.52
C SER A 645 -14.95 2.66 -47.25
N ALA A 646 -14.00 2.31 -48.12
CA ALA A 646 -12.67 2.91 -48.08
C ALA A 646 -12.73 4.38 -48.55
N LYS A 647 -11.90 5.27 -47.96
CA LYS A 647 -11.80 6.68 -48.41
C LYS A 647 -11.35 6.74 -49.87
N VAL A 648 -12.26 7.05 -50.78
CA VAL A 648 -11.90 7.37 -52.18
C VAL A 648 -11.30 8.79 -52.18
N LYS A 649 -9.98 8.92 -52.38
CA LYS A 649 -9.37 10.22 -52.68
C LYS A 649 -9.92 10.70 -54.02
N LYS A 650 -10.85 11.67 -54.00
CA LYS A 650 -11.29 12.35 -55.22
C LYS A 650 -10.10 13.12 -55.79
N PHE A 651 -9.49 12.61 -56.86
CA PHE A 651 -8.55 13.37 -57.69
C PHE A 651 -9.36 14.22 -58.67
N GLY A 652 -9.28 15.54 -58.53
CA GLY A 652 -9.92 16.49 -59.43
C GLY A 652 -9.37 17.91 -59.19
N PRO A 653 -9.39 18.80 -60.20
CA PRO A 653 -8.97 20.19 -60.03
C PRO A 653 -9.86 20.89 -59.00
N ALA A 654 -9.27 21.79 -58.21
CA ALA A 654 -9.98 22.54 -57.17
C ALA A 654 -11.23 23.24 -57.77
N PRO A 655 -12.38 23.20 -57.08
CA PRO A 655 -13.59 23.86 -57.59
C PRO A 655 -13.34 25.36 -57.72
N THR A 656 -13.61 25.90 -58.91
CA THR A 656 -13.57 27.33 -59.20
C THR A 656 -14.61 28.07 -58.36
N GLN A 657 -14.18 29.12 -57.67
CA GLN A 657 -15.05 29.98 -56.90
C GLN A 657 -16.06 30.70 -57.80
N ASN A 658 -17.34 30.39 -57.66
CA ASN A 658 -18.42 31.25 -58.18
C ASN A 658 -18.58 32.45 -57.23
N LYS A 659 -18.48 33.68 -57.75
CA LYS A 659 -18.48 34.93 -56.97
C LYS A 659 -19.87 35.46 -56.59
N ASP A 660 -20.95 34.77 -56.95
CA ASP A 660 -22.30 35.33 -56.87
C ASP A 660 -23.18 34.78 -55.73
N ASN A 661 -22.65 33.97 -54.80
CA ASN A 661 -23.37 33.57 -53.59
C ASN A 661 -22.42 33.24 -52.42
N PRO A 662 -22.29 34.12 -51.39
CA PRO A 662 -21.37 33.90 -50.28
C PRO A 662 -21.83 32.86 -49.23
N ASP A 663 -23.10 32.45 -49.23
CA ASP A 663 -23.70 31.62 -48.17
C ASP A 663 -23.78 30.12 -48.49
N GLU A 664 -23.25 29.67 -49.63
CA GLU A 664 -23.19 28.23 -49.98
C GLU A 664 -21.78 27.64 -49.80
N LEU A 665 -21.06 28.12 -48.77
CA LEU A 665 -19.72 27.64 -48.44
C LEU A 665 -19.60 27.24 -46.97
N ALA A 666 -20.34 26.20 -46.57
CA ALA A 666 -20.00 25.43 -45.39
C ALA A 666 -20.57 24.00 -45.52
N LEU A 667 -19.75 23.01 -45.15
CA LEU A 667 -20.07 21.57 -45.00
C LEU A 667 -19.80 20.67 -46.22
N SER A 668 -18.54 20.54 -46.64
CA SER A 668 -18.10 19.32 -47.36
C SER A 668 -16.88 18.64 -46.71
N THR A 669 -16.81 18.70 -45.37
CA THR A 669 -15.69 18.09 -44.63
C THR A 669 -16.15 17.23 -43.44
N THR A 670 -17.30 16.56 -43.55
CA THR A 670 -17.58 15.40 -42.71
C THR A 670 -17.08 14.17 -43.46
N SER A 671 -15.89 13.70 -43.11
CA SER A 671 -15.30 12.46 -43.65
C SER A 671 -16.01 11.22 -43.12
N GLN A 672 -17.35 11.18 -43.22
CA GLN A 672 -18.14 10.00 -42.94
C GLN A 672 -17.99 9.06 -44.13
N LEU A 673 -17.34 7.92 -43.90
CA LEU A 673 -17.34 6.80 -44.84
C LEU A 673 -18.79 6.35 -45.05
N ASN A 674 -19.15 6.05 -46.30
CA ASN A 674 -20.44 5.46 -46.63
C ASN A 674 -20.53 4.05 -46.03
N ILE A 675 -21.73 3.62 -45.66
CA ILE A 675 -21.99 2.25 -45.18
C ILE A 675 -22.10 1.34 -46.40
N ASP A 676 -21.28 0.30 -46.45
CA ASP A 676 -21.28 -0.69 -47.54
C ASP A 676 -22.18 -1.89 -47.20
N LYS A 677 -22.06 -2.40 -45.96
CA LYS A 677 -22.74 -3.62 -45.54
C LYS A 677 -23.16 -3.54 -44.07
N ILE A 678 -24.37 -3.98 -43.75
CA ILE A 678 -24.85 -4.17 -42.38
C ILE A 678 -25.23 -5.64 -42.22
N ILE A 679 -24.78 -6.27 -41.15
CA ILE A 679 -25.10 -7.65 -40.77
C ILE A 679 -25.78 -7.59 -39.41
N GLU A 680 -26.93 -8.24 -39.25
CA GLU A 680 -27.66 -8.36 -37.99
C GLU A 680 -27.96 -9.83 -37.71
N ARG A 681 -27.75 -10.29 -36.47
CA ARG A 681 -28.02 -11.67 -36.06
C ARG A 681 -28.94 -11.72 -34.84
N PHE A 682 -29.83 -12.70 -34.86
CA PHE A 682 -30.92 -12.84 -33.91
C PHE A 682 -30.85 -14.18 -33.17
N ILE A 683 -31.32 -14.19 -31.92
CA ILE A 683 -31.46 -15.40 -31.12
C ILE A 683 -32.75 -16.12 -31.52
N ARG A 684 -32.70 -17.46 -31.54
CA ARG A 684 -33.83 -18.34 -31.89
C ARG A 684 -35.06 -18.07 -31.02
N ASN A 685 -36.20 -17.86 -31.65
CA ASN A 685 -37.51 -17.85 -30.99
C ASN A 685 -38.20 -19.21 -31.06
N GLU A 686 -38.24 -19.96 -29.95
CA GLU A 686 -38.91 -21.27 -29.96
C GLU A 686 -40.42 -21.23 -30.22
N GLU A 687 -41.07 -20.06 -30.14
CA GLU A 687 -42.52 -19.90 -30.39
C GLU A 687 -42.92 -19.93 -31.87
N ILE A 688 -41.98 -19.71 -32.81
CA ILE A 688 -42.23 -19.64 -34.25
C ILE A 688 -41.45 -20.75 -34.96
N GLU A 689 -41.94 -21.27 -36.08
CA GLU A 689 -41.20 -22.24 -36.90
C GLU A 689 -39.84 -21.69 -37.36
N ALA A 690 -38.81 -22.54 -37.37
CA ALA A 690 -37.44 -22.11 -37.67
C ALA A 690 -37.30 -21.52 -39.09
N ASP A 691 -38.09 -22.01 -40.05
CA ASP A 691 -38.14 -21.52 -41.44
C ASP A 691 -38.77 -20.12 -41.58
N GLU A 692 -39.42 -19.62 -40.53
CA GLU A 692 -40.06 -18.31 -40.48
C GLU A 692 -39.35 -17.35 -39.52
N ASP A 693 -38.43 -17.88 -38.71
CA ASP A 693 -37.65 -17.14 -37.73
C ASP A 693 -36.29 -16.73 -38.32
N ILE A 694 -36.06 -15.43 -38.46
CA ILE A 694 -34.87 -14.90 -39.13
C ILE A 694 -33.66 -15.02 -38.20
N ALA A 695 -32.61 -15.70 -38.64
CA ALA A 695 -31.36 -15.84 -37.90
C ALA A 695 -30.36 -14.73 -38.25
N GLU A 696 -30.28 -14.34 -39.52
CA GLU A 696 -29.33 -13.35 -40.02
C GLU A 696 -29.97 -12.47 -41.11
N LYS A 697 -29.73 -11.16 -41.03
CA LYS A 697 -30.05 -10.19 -42.08
C LYS A 697 -28.78 -9.52 -42.55
N ILE A 698 -28.57 -9.50 -43.87
CA ILE A 698 -27.46 -8.81 -44.50
C ILE A 698 -28.03 -7.75 -45.44
N PHE A 699 -27.76 -6.48 -45.15
CA PHE A 699 -28.05 -5.37 -46.05
C PHE A 699 -26.75 -5.02 -46.78
N ASN A 700 -26.63 -5.44 -48.04
CA ASN A 700 -25.54 -5.01 -48.91
C ASN A 700 -25.97 -3.74 -49.64
N ILE A 701 -25.58 -2.59 -49.09
CA ILE A 701 -26.01 -1.28 -49.57
C ILE A 701 -25.34 -0.96 -50.91
N ALA A 702 -24.07 -1.34 -51.08
CA ALA A 702 -23.32 -1.12 -52.31
C ALA A 702 -23.87 -1.92 -53.51
N GLU A 703 -24.41 -3.12 -53.26
CA GLU A 703 -25.02 -3.97 -54.28
C GLU A 703 -26.54 -3.84 -54.37
N GLU A 704 -27.15 -2.95 -53.57
CA GLU A 704 -28.60 -2.78 -53.49
C GLU A 704 -29.33 -4.11 -53.21
N ARG A 705 -28.80 -4.95 -52.32
CA ARG A 705 -29.34 -6.29 -52.00
C ARG A 705 -29.61 -6.49 -50.52
N ILE A 706 -30.62 -7.29 -50.21
CA ILE A 706 -30.94 -7.73 -48.84
C ILE A 706 -30.99 -9.26 -48.84
N SER A 707 -30.16 -9.90 -48.02
CA SER A 707 -30.17 -11.35 -47.84
C SER A 707 -30.67 -11.70 -46.45
N LEU A 708 -31.62 -12.63 -46.37
CA LEU A 708 -32.18 -13.19 -45.14
C LEU A 708 -31.81 -14.66 -45.05
N THR A 709 -31.30 -15.06 -43.89
CA THR A 709 -31.07 -16.47 -43.52
C THR A 709 -31.93 -16.80 -42.32
N TYR A 710 -32.70 -17.88 -42.40
CA TYR A 710 -33.60 -18.32 -41.32
C TYR A 710 -32.92 -19.35 -40.40
N HIS A 711 -33.45 -19.56 -39.20
CA HIS A 711 -32.93 -20.55 -38.27
C HIS A 711 -33.06 -21.98 -38.82
N VAL A 712 -32.10 -22.84 -38.47
CA VAL A 712 -32.14 -24.26 -38.86
C VAL A 712 -33.06 -25.02 -37.91
N GLY A 713 -34.07 -25.71 -38.45
CA GLY A 713 -34.95 -26.58 -37.66
C GLY A 713 -34.22 -27.80 -37.10
N LYS A 714 -34.72 -28.36 -35.98
CA LYS A 714 -34.08 -29.47 -35.23
C LYS A 714 -33.74 -30.71 -36.08
N GLU A 715 -34.50 -30.97 -37.13
CA GLU A 715 -34.33 -32.14 -38.04
C GLU A 715 -33.66 -31.77 -39.38
N ARG A 716 -32.99 -30.62 -39.48
CA ARG A 716 -32.41 -30.11 -40.73
C ARG A 716 -30.95 -29.71 -40.56
N ILE A 717 -30.22 -29.69 -41.68
CA ILE A 717 -28.81 -29.31 -41.73
C ILE A 717 -28.53 -28.05 -42.55
N VAL A 718 -29.51 -27.56 -43.34
CA VAL A 718 -29.39 -26.35 -44.17
C VAL A 718 -30.52 -25.38 -43.79
N PRO A 719 -30.23 -24.06 -43.64
CA PRO A 719 -31.25 -23.05 -43.42
C PRO A 719 -32.03 -22.71 -44.70
N CYS A 720 -33.24 -22.18 -44.55
CA CYS A 720 -33.91 -21.48 -45.65
C CYS A 720 -33.23 -20.11 -45.86
N THR A 721 -33.20 -19.61 -47.10
CA THR A 721 -32.63 -18.30 -47.42
C THR A 721 -33.51 -17.52 -48.39
N ARG A 722 -33.43 -16.19 -48.35
CA ARG A 722 -34.16 -15.30 -49.26
C ARG A 722 -33.34 -14.07 -49.58
N GLU A 723 -33.22 -13.72 -50.85
CA GLU A 723 -32.45 -12.58 -51.34
C GLU A 723 -33.39 -11.64 -52.10
N PHE A 724 -33.32 -10.34 -51.79
CA PHE A 724 -34.14 -9.30 -52.41
C PHE A 724 -33.24 -8.29 -53.12
N ASN A 725 -33.68 -7.82 -54.28
CA ASN A 725 -33.12 -6.63 -54.91
C ASN A 725 -33.86 -5.41 -54.35
N LYS A 726 -33.12 -4.42 -53.84
CA LYS A 726 -33.69 -3.19 -53.30
C LYS A 726 -34.30 -2.39 -54.45
N PRO A 727 -35.58 -2.00 -54.37
CA PRO A 727 -36.21 -1.18 -55.39
C PRO A 727 -35.65 0.25 -55.37
N PRO A 728 -35.64 0.95 -56.53
CA PRO A 728 -35.15 2.32 -56.62
C PRO A 728 -35.92 3.26 -55.68
N PRO A 729 -35.27 4.29 -55.13
CA PRO A 729 -35.92 5.22 -54.21
C PRO A 729 -37.09 5.94 -54.92
N SER A 730 -38.31 5.78 -54.41
CA SER A 730 -39.48 6.58 -54.82
C SER A 730 -39.50 7.90 -54.06
N ASP A 731 -39.79 9.01 -54.75
CA ASP A 731 -39.94 10.34 -54.13
C ASP A 731 -41.22 10.45 -53.29
N ASP A 732 -42.17 9.51 -53.44
CA ASP A 732 -43.45 9.53 -52.74
C ASP A 732 -43.43 8.60 -51.51
N ARG A 733 -43.38 9.20 -50.31
CA ARG A 733 -43.34 8.49 -49.01
C ARG A 733 -44.58 7.64 -48.72
N ARG A 734 -45.59 7.67 -49.58
CA ARG A 734 -46.86 6.93 -49.45
C ARG A 734 -46.90 5.64 -50.29
N ASP A 735 -45.92 5.42 -51.15
CA ASP A 735 -45.81 4.16 -51.89
C ASP A 735 -45.25 3.07 -50.98
N GLY A 736 -46.10 2.09 -50.67
CA GLY A 736 -45.64 0.84 -50.07
C GLY A 736 -44.80 0.06 -51.08
N ILE A 737 -43.66 -0.48 -50.64
CA ILE A 737 -42.81 -1.33 -51.49
C ILE A 737 -43.59 -2.63 -51.79
N GLN A 738 -44.11 -2.75 -53.02
CA GLN A 738 -44.69 -4.00 -53.52
C GLN A 738 -43.56 -4.89 -54.08
N LEU A 739 -43.32 -6.02 -53.41
CA LEU A 739 -42.33 -7.02 -53.82
C LEU A 739 -43.00 -8.02 -54.77
N TYR A 740 -42.46 -8.18 -55.97
CA TYR A 740 -42.96 -9.11 -56.98
C TYR A 740 -42.12 -10.41 -56.98
N PRO A 741 -42.61 -11.53 -57.55
CA PRO A 741 -41.87 -12.80 -57.60
C PRO A 741 -40.50 -12.74 -58.31
N ASP A 742 -40.31 -11.76 -59.18
CA ASP A 742 -39.08 -11.48 -59.93
C ASP A 742 -38.10 -10.54 -59.19
N THR A 743 -38.53 -9.92 -58.08
CA THR A 743 -37.69 -9.02 -57.28
C THR A 743 -36.94 -9.72 -56.15
N HIS A 744 -37.07 -11.05 -56.02
CA HIS A 744 -36.42 -11.83 -54.98
C HIS A 744 -36.20 -13.30 -55.36
N VAL A 745 -35.16 -13.92 -54.79
CA VAL A 745 -34.83 -15.34 -54.94
C VAL A 745 -34.99 -16.02 -53.57
N ALA A 746 -35.65 -17.17 -53.50
CA ALA A 746 -35.84 -17.90 -52.24
C ALA A 746 -35.36 -19.35 -52.38
N PHE A 747 -34.63 -19.84 -51.38
CA PHE A 747 -34.31 -21.25 -51.18
C PHE A 747 -35.08 -21.75 -49.96
N GLN A 748 -35.99 -22.69 -50.20
CA GLN A 748 -36.79 -23.31 -49.15
C GLN A 748 -36.57 -24.82 -49.16
N VAL A 749 -36.33 -25.40 -47.97
CA VAL A 749 -36.01 -26.83 -47.84
C VAL A 749 -37.28 -27.70 -47.93
N SER A 750 -38.47 -27.14 -47.66
CA SER A 750 -39.75 -27.85 -47.73
C SER A 750 -40.42 -27.78 -49.12
N MET A 751 -40.95 -28.90 -49.62
CA MET A 751 -41.65 -29.00 -50.91
C MET A 751 -43.11 -28.49 -50.91
N ASN A 752 -43.66 -27.99 -49.80
CA ASN A 752 -45.06 -27.52 -49.76
C ASN A 752 -45.16 -26.02 -50.11
N LEU A 753 -45.74 -25.77 -51.27
CA LEU A 753 -46.07 -24.46 -51.84
C LEU A 753 -47.01 -23.67 -50.94
N ASN A 754 -46.54 -22.53 -50.43
CA ASN A 754 -47.37 -21.34 -50.17
C ASN A 754 -46.56 -20.13 -50.62
N SER A 755 -46.84 -19.66 -51.84
CA SER A 755 -46.05 -18.66 -52.58
C SER A 755 -46.31 -17.21 -52.17
N ASP A 756 -47.22 -16.93 -51.25
CA ASP A 756 -47.63 -15.55 -50.97
C ASP A 756 -47.19 -15.12 -49.58
N LYS A 757 -45.89 -14.80 -49.43
CA LYS A 757 -45.34 -14.17 -48.22
C LYS A 757 -45.01 -12.71 -48.49
N TYR A 758 -45.96 -11.82 -48.19
CA TYR A 758 -45.72 -10.38 -48.09
C TYR A 758 -44.94 -10.07 -46.81
N ILE A 759 -43.76 -9.47 -46.92
CA ILE A 759 -42.99 -8.95 -45.78
C ILE A 759 -43.05 -7.43 -45.84
N VAL A 760 -43.59 -6.81 -44.79
CA VAL A 760 -43.54 -5.36 -44.60
C VAL A 760 -42.15 -5.02 -44.04
N LEU A 761 -41.30 -4.40 -44.85
CA LEU A 761 -39.92 -4.06 -44.50
C LEU A 761 -39.78 -2.75 -43.70
N LEU A 762 -40.88 -2.11 -43.27
CA LEU A 762 -40.84 -0.83 -42.55
C LEU A 762 -41.94 -0.75 -41.49
N ASN A 763 -41.57 -0.84 -40.21
CA ASN A 763 -42.26 -0.13 -39.13
C ASN A 763 -41.45 1.13 -38.85
N ASN A 764 -41.87 2.25 -39.44
CA ASN A 764 -41.47 3.57 -38.97
C ASN A 764 -42.28 3.85 -37.69
N ASN A 765 -41.67 3.58 -36.53
CA ASN A 765 -41.91 4.25 -35.24
C ASN A 765 -40.96 3.64 -34.20
N GLU A 766 -39.76 4.22 -34.08
CA GLU A 766 -39.15 4.76 -32.84
C GLU A 766 -37.72 5.24 -33.11
#